data_AF-W9YFD2-F1
#
_entry.id   AF-W9YFD2-F1
#
_cell.length_a   1.000
_cell.length_b   1.000
_cell.length_c   1.000
_cell.angle_alpha   90.00
_cell.angle_beta   90.00
_cell.angle_gamma   90.00
#
_symmetry.space_group_name_H-M   'P 1'
#
loop_
_entity.id
_entity.type
_entity.pdbx_description
1 polymer ?
#
loop_
_entity_poly.entity_id
_entity_poly.type
_entity_poly.pdbx_seq_one_letter_code
_entity_poly.pdbx_strand_id
1 'polypeptide(L)'
;MADGAFRFHQPGAGQFYPTQHNNHRNQNRATSPSGGRRPFTNDTPSPSRSPVNPSLGHNFTMYSQNGYQTQHGLMNGAQNHQRYGNLQMPKYQPQHHVHHNAAQHHVQHHHAGQLGHQHTISSGGFPSATPHLPSYAHEHMQNGNGNGLPSDDADELDNEYWREQRHFWEESKEMTGQHHRAKTVAQHSKGVNYVPLGAAAEDLQSDSHRTATSNGQTVSKQTWDELDLGGQGLCALSPVLFNPSYHFLKRLDLMYNQLETLPPEIGRLRNLEYLDVSFNQLTELPEEIGMLTNLKHLLLFNNHIQTLCYELGFLYKLEMLGVYGNPLEQGQRDKITEGGTRKLIEYLRESMPEPPPPREREWHQLEEVSETDVDTIKVLNYNILCDRYATQQQYGYVPERVLGWGFRKTLILEEIREINADIVCLQELDRCSYDDFFRGELSISGYKGYYAQKSRAETLGDNAKFVDGCGTFWKDKKYVLLDTQHLVLGRKAVERPGAKASADMLNRVWQRDDIATVVFLENRVTGSRLIVVNAHIYWDPAFKDVKLIQAAVLMEELQKLADKYTKVPPATNKQVFRFSDADDTPHPDPGPSLAYTSGTQIPLIICGDFNSGAGSAVYDLFTKKGMNAEHADLDGRDYGAFSRAGMQHQFTLKSSYGAIDEEMPFTNYTPSFVDVLDYIWYSSNSLRVVGLLGAVDPEYLKRVPGFPNFHFPSDHIAIVAEFKVEKQRNVQKAVEADFGPSSKK
;
A
#
# COMPACT_ATOMS: atom_id res chain seq x y z
N MET A 1 42.29 1.47 -29.45
CA MET A 1 43.72 1.18 -29.62
C MET A 1 44.47 2.03 -28.61
N ALA A 2 45.27 1.53 -27.66
CA ALA A 2 45.90 0.24 -27.52
C ALA A 2 45.98 -0.17 -26.03
N ASP A 3 45.96 -1.49 -25.83
CA ASP A 3 46.15 -2.23 -24.58
C ASP A 3 47.54 -2.06 -23.95
N GLY A 4 47.62 -2.37 -22.65
CA GLY A 4 48.90 -2.62 -21.97
C GLY A 4 48.73 -3.05 -20.52
N ALA A 5 48.46 -4.33 -20.29
CA ALA A 5 48.61 -5.00 -18.99
C ALA A 5 50.00 -5.63 -18.88
N PHE A 6 50.69 -5.54 -17.72
CA PHE A 6 51.49 -6.62 -17.10
C PHE A 6 52.09 -6.23 -15.71
N ARG A 7 51.57 -6.89 -14.67
CA ARG A 7 52.18 -7.54 -13.48
C ARG A 7 53.36 -6.96 -12.64
N PHE A 8 53.06 -6.91 -11.33
CA PHE A 8 53.83 -7.30 -10.10
C PHE A 8 55.19 -6.66 -9.74
N HIS A 9 55.27 -6.15 -8.48
CA HIS A 9 56.32 -6.48 -7.51
C HIS A 9 55.86 -6.24 -6.06
N GLN A 10 56.07 -7.24 -5.20
CA GLN A 10 56.00 -7.22 -3.72
C GLN A 10 57.44 -7.09 -3.19
N PRO A 11 57.65 -6.50 -2.00
CA PRO A 11 58.09 -7.29 -0.82
C PRO A 11 57.42 -6.73 0.46
N GLY A 12 57.37 -7.34 1.64
CA GLY A 12 58.12 -8.40 2.31
C GLY A 12 57.97 -8.13 3.82
N ALA A 13 57.83 -9.17 4.63
CA ALA A 13 57.30 -9.18 6.00
C ALA A 13 58.19 -8.55 7.10
N GLY A 14 57.57 -8.22 8.24
CA GLY A 14 58.24 -7.96 9.52
C GLY A 14 57.27 -7.94 10.70
N GLN A 15 57.18 -9.05 11.45
CA GLN A 15 56.56 -9.12 12.78
C GLN A 15 57.50 -8.57 13.85
N PHE A 16 56.97 -7.91 14.89
CA PHE A 16 57.53 -7.93 16.25
C PHE A 16 56.44 -7.67 17.31
N TYR A 17 56.25 -8.64 18.22
CA TYR A 17 55.66 -8.48 19.55
C TYR A 17 56.68 -7.79 20.48
N PRO A 18 56.26 -7.13 21.58
CA PRO A 18 56.25 -7.85 22.86
C PRO A 18 55.08 -7.52 23.81
N THR A 19 54.82 -8.53 24.62
CA THR A 19 54.04 -8.63 25.86
C THR A 19 54.75 -7.99 27.06
N GLN A 20 53.95 -7.53 28.04
CA GLN A 20 53.92 -7.89 29.48
C GLN A 20 53.83 -6.71 30.48
N HIS A 21 52.82 -6.84 31.37
CA HIS A 21 52.73 -6.53 32.81
C HIS A 21 53.42 -5.28 33.40
N ASN A 22 52.83 -4.53 34.33
CA ASN A 22 52.26 -5.01 35.59
C ASN A 22 51.45 -3.93 36.36
N ASN A 23 50.65 -4.44 37.30
CA ASN A 23 49.87 -3.81 38.37
C ASN A 23 50.36 -2.49 39.00
N HIS A 24 49.41 -1.61 39.39
CA HIS A 24 49.17 -1.33 40.82
C HIS A 24 47.86 -0.58 41.15
N ARG A 25 47.21 -1.12 42.20
CA ARG A 25 46.14 -0.61 43.08
C ARG A 25 46.25 0.86 43.52
N ASN A 26 45.10 1.55 43.62
CA ASN A 26 44.48 2.08 44.85
C ASN A 26 43.12 2.74 44.50
N GLN A 27 41.96 2.22 44.94
CA GLN A 27 41.25 2.44 46.21
C GLN A 27 40.88 3.90 46.57
N ASN A 28 39.60 4.26 46.35
CA ASN A 28 38.61 4.75 47.36
C ASN A 28 37.35 5.21 46.59
N ARG A 29 36.14 4.63 46.72
CA ARG A 29 35.22 4.38 47.86
C ARG A 29 34.19 5.51 48.04
N ALA A 30 32.95 5.26 47.60
CA ALA A 30 31.67 5.54 48.31
C ALA A 30 30.53 4.97 47.44
N THR A 31 29.82 3.93 47.86
CA THR A 31 28.46 4.05 48.43
C THR A 31 28.02 2.73 49.07
N SER A 32 27.14 2.82 50.08
CA SER A 32 26.60 1.74 50.93
C SER A 32 25.09 1.55 50.65
N PRO A 33 24.35 0.65 51.34
CA PRO A 33 24.59 -0.78 51.63
C PRO A 33 23.37 -1.66 51.25
N SER A 34 23.59 -2.98 51.26
CA SER A 34 22.57 -4.03 51.11
C SER A 34 22.02 -4.52 52.46
N GLY A 35 20.79 -5.07 52.45
CA GLY A 35 20.44 -6.22 53.30
C GLY A 35 19.08 -6.20 54.00
N GLY A 36 18.16 -7.04 53.54
CA GLY A 36 16.92 -7.39 54.27
C GLY A 36 16.00 -8.36 53.50
N ARG A 37 16.34 -9.65 53.46
CA ARG A 37 15.45 -10.76 52.99
C ARG A 37 14.74 -11.39 54.19
N ARG A 38 13.41 -11.64 54.10
CA ARG A 38 12.64 -12.90 54.38
C ARG A 38 11.16 -12.70 53.90
N PRO A 39 10.25 -13.69 53.93
CA PRO A 39 9.88 -14.54 52.78
C PRO A 39 8.38 -14.43 52.40
N PHE A 40 8.01 -14.76 51.16
CA PHE A 40 6.60 -14.98 50.79
C PHE A 40 6.29 -16.48 50.72
N THR A 41 5.15 -16.83 51.31
CA THR A 41 4.55 -18.15 51.48
C THR A 41 3.87 -18.63 50.19
N ASN A 42 4.12 -19.89 49.83
CA ASN A 42 3.38 -20.63 48.79
C ASN A 42 2.30 -21.47 49.47
N ASP A 43 1.03 -21.13 49.23
CA ASP A 43 -0.11 -22.01 49.46
C ASP A 43 -0.94 -22.08 48.17
N THR A 44 -0.75 -23.15 47.40
CA THR A 44 -1.80 -24.13 47.04
C THR A 44 -1.31 -25.12 45.96
N PRO A 45 -1.73 -26.40 46.00
CA PRO A 45 -1.08 -27.49 45.27
C PRO A 45 -1.84 -27.95 44.02
N SER A 46 -1.08 -28.27 42.97
CA SER A 46 -1.51 -29.03 41.80
C SER A 46 -1.75 -30.51 42.16
N PRO A 47 -2.76 -31.20 41.57
CA PRO A 47 -2.86 -32.66 41.65
C PRO A 47 -2.67 -33.31 40.28
N SER A 48 -1.52 -33.96 40.09
CA SER A 48 -1.36 -35.05 39.12
C SER A 48 -0.28 -36.02 39.59
N ARG A 49 -0.72 -37.10 40.27
CA ARG A 49 0.02 -38.38 40.40
C ARG A 49 -0.94 -39.46 40.93
N SER A 50 -1.34 -40.37 40.05
CA SER A 50 -2.06 -41.60 40.39
C SER A 50 -1.11 -42.60 41.07
N PRO A 51 -1.54 -43.35 42.11
CA PRO A 51 -0.76 -44.44 42.67
C PRO A 51 -1.17 -45.80 42.10
N VAL A 52 -0.28 -46.75 42.36
CA VAL A 52 -0.19 -48.14 41.91
C VAL A 52 -1.30 -49.05 42.48
N ASN A 53 -1.64 -50.07 41.69
CA ASN A 53 -2.52 -51.23 41.93
C ASN A 53 -2.40 -51.91 43.31
N PRO A 54 -3.48 -52.63 43.71
CA PRO A 54 -3.32 -54.07 43.92
C PRO A 54 -4.44 -54.94 43.30
N SER A 55 -4.03 -56.19 43.09
CA SER A 55 -4.65 -57.36 42.46
C SER A 55 -6.02 -57.85 42.97
N LEU A 56 -6.78 -58.48 42.06
CA LEU A 56 -7.59 -59.73 42.11
C LEU A 56 -8.30 -59.78 40.72
N GLY A 57 -8.31 -60.80 39.86
CA GLY A 57 -8.13 -62.24 39.94
C GLY A 57 -9.34 -62.88 39.25
N HIS A 58 -9.22 -63.36 37.99
CA HIS A 58 -9.97 -64.51 37.45
C HIS A 58 -9.49 -64.93 36.05
N ASN A 59 -9.54 -66.25 35.84
CA ASN A 59 -8.89 -67.06 34.80
C ASN A 59 -9.79 -67.37 33.58
N PHE A 60 -9.12 -67.94 32.55
CA PHE A 60 -9.60 -68.81 31.45
C PHE A 60 -10.19 -68.07 30.22
N THR A 61 -9.90 -68.41 28.95
CA THR A 61 -9.43 -69.67 28.33
C THR A 61 -8.80 -69.39 26.96
N MET A 62 -7.88 -70.25 26.52
CA MET A 62 -7.32 -70.31 25.16
C MET A 62 -8.33 -70.87 24.13
N TYR A 63 -8.28 -70.35 22.89
CA TYR A 63 -8.47 -71.17 21.68
C TYR A 63 -7.60 -70.64 20.53
N SER A 64 -7.04 -71.61 19.81
CA SER A 64 -6.10 -71.53 18.68
C SER A 64 -6.87 -71.67 17.35
N GLN A 65 -6.44 -70.98 16.27
CA GLN A 65 -6.05 -71.61 14.99
C GLN A 65 -5.70 -70.62 13.86
N ASN A 66 -4.58 -70.92 13.20
CA ASN A 66 -4.17 -70.77 11.77
C ASN A 66 -4.33 -69.39 11.08
N GLY A 67 -3.34 -68.79 10.39
CA GLY A 67 -2.07 -69.25 9.85
C GLY A 67 -2.16 -69.57 8.35
N TYR A 68 -1.78 -68.63 7.46
CA TYR A 68 -1.15 -68.89 6.16
C TYR A 68 -0.30 -67.70 5.70
N GLN A 69 0.99 -67.98 5.50
CA GLN A 69 2.02 -67.17 4.83
C GLN A 69 1.89 -67.27 3.31
N THR A 70 2.33 -66.23 2.59
CA THR A 70 3.24 -66.42 1.44
C THR A 70 4.08 -65.16 1.23
N GLN A 71 5.40 -65.38 1.13
CA GLN A 71 6.47 -64.40 0.95
C GLN A 71 7.33 -64.89 -0.21
N HIS A 72 7.65 -64.03 -1.19
CA HIS A 72 8.83 -64.06 -2.07
C HIS A 72 8.97 -62.62 -2.61
N GLY A 73 10.11 -61.93 -2.73
CA GLY A 73 11.51 -62.34 -2.66
C GLY A 73 12.27 -61.86 -3.90
N LEU A 74 12.72 -60.58 -3.89
CA LEU A 74 13.93 -59.96 -4.48
C LEU A 74 14.35 -60.23 -5.95
N MET A 75 14.65 -59.17 -6.72
CA MET A 75 16.04 -58.91 -7.19
C MET A 75 16.28 -57.54 -7.90
N ASN A 76 17.48 -57.02 -7.62
CA ASN A 76 18.20 -55.83 -8.07
C ASN A 76 18.30 -55.53 -9.58
N GLY A 77 18.57 -54.26 -9.89
CA GLY A 77 19.32 -53.84 -11.09
C GLY A 77 19.65 -52.34 -11.09
N ALA A 78 20.87 -51.98 -10.67
CA ALA A 78 21.44 -50.64 -10.72
C ALA A 78 22.43 -50.48 -11.89
N GLN A 79 22.48 -49.28 -12.51
CA GLN A 79 23.63 -48.57 -13.12
C GLN A 79 23.07 -47.42 -13.99
N ASN A 80 23.19 -46.14 -13.65
CA ASN A 80 24.37 -45.26 -13.69
C ASN A 80 24.90 -44.98 -15.11
N HIS A 81 24.69 -43.76 -15.65
CA HIS A 81 25.72 -42.94 -16.31
C HIS A 81 25.27 -41.50 -16.63
N GLN A 82 26.23 -40.59 -16.42
CA GLN A 82 26.25 -39.15 -16.67
C GLN A 82 26.37 -38.81 -18.17
N ARG A 83 25.89 -37.63 -18.61
CA ARG A 83 26.76 -36.52 -19.08
C ARG A 83 26.00 -35.27 -19.60
N TYR A 84 26.66 -34.15 -19.33
CA TYR A 84 26.49 -32.76 -19.72
C TYR A 84 26.31 -32.45 -21.23
N GLY A 85 25.71 -31.28 -21.53
CA GLY A 85 25.90 -30.54 -22.79
C GLY A 85 25.02 -29.29 -22.93
N ASN A 86 25.64 -28.10 -22.97
CA ASN A 86 25.06 -26.75 -22.90
C ASN A 86 24.32 -26.22 -24.15
N LEU A 87 23.40 -25.27 -23.86
CA LEU A 87 22.97 -24.02 -24.53
C LEU A 87 23.30 -23.75 -26.02
N GLN A 88 22.30 -23.22 -26.77
CA GLN A 88 22.42 -21.89 -27.42
C GLN A 88 21.11 -21.26 -27.95
N MET A 89 20.97 -19.95 -27.70
CA MET A 89 20.05 -18.97 -28.30
C MET A 89 20.37 -18.68 -29.78
N PRO A 90 19.42 -18.21 -30.62
CA PRO A 90 19.74 -17.62 -31.91
C PRO A 90 19.65 -16.07 -31.90
N LYS A 91 20.73 -15.44 -32.37
CA LYS A 91 20.80 -14.04 -32.83
C LYS A 91 20.87 -14.01 -34.37
N TYR A 92 20.23 -12.99 -34.93
CA TYR A 92 20.29 -12.49 -36.32
C TYR A 92 21.71 -12.28 -36.89
N GLN A 93 21.90 -12.45 -38.22
CA GLN A 93 22.44 -11.49 -39.21
C GLN A 93 22.61 -12.11 -40.65
N PRO A 94 23.06 -11.40 -41.73
CA PRO A 94 22.22 -10.72 -42.75
C PRO A 94 22.52 -11.14 -44.22
N GLN A 95 21.82 -10.58 -45.21
CA GLN A 95 22.32 -10.51 -46.61
C GLN A 95 21.78 -9.29 -47.39
N HIS A 96 22.67 -8.65 -48.14
CA HIS A 96 22.50 -7.42 -48.93
C HIS A 96 22.41 -7.72 -50.45
N HIS A 97 21.68 -6.83 -51.17
CA HIS A 97 21.97 -6.20 -52.50
C HIS A 97 20.67 -6.07 -53.35
N VAL A 98 20.35 -5.06 -54.18
CA VAL A 98 20.79 -3.68 -54.54
C VAL A 98 19.73 -3.10 -55.52
N HIS A 99 19.44 -1.78 -55.44
CA HIS A 99 18.87 -0.81 -56.45
C HIS A 99 17.54 -1.11 -57.20
N HIS A 100 16.66 -0.16 -57.60
CA HIS A 100 16.77 1.28 -57.93
C HIS A 100 15.38 1.99 -57.93
N ASN A 101 15.38 3.27 -57.51
CA ASN A 101 14.70 4.46 -58.07
C ASN A 101 13.17 4.67 -58.25
N ALA A 102 12.83 5.93 -57.93
CA ALA A 102 11.76 6.83 -58.38
C ALA A 102 10.36 6.62 -57.75
N ALA A 103 9.91 7.51 -56.85
CA ALA A 103 9.25 8.81 -57.15
C ALA A 103 7.94 8.58 -57.92
N GLN A 104 6.78 9.14 -57.57
CA GLN A 104 6.45 10.38 -56.88
C GLN A 104 4.91 10.42 -56.74
N HIS A 105 4.40 11.25 -55.81
CA HIS A 105 3.08 11.92 -55.85
C HIS A 105 1.79 11.09 -55.73
N HIS A 106 0.66 11.62 -55.26
CA HIS A 106 0.28 12.66 -54.29
C HIS A 106 -1.27 12.57 -54.24
N VAL A 107 -1.87 13.01 -53.13
CA VAL A 107 -3.26 13.50 -52.98
C VAL A 107 -4.38 12.44 -52.91
N GLN A 108 -5.05 12.20 -51.78
CA GLN A 108 -6.01 12.99 -50.98
C GLN A 108 -7.49 12.82 -51.41
N HIS A 109 -8.31 12.63 -50.37
CA HIS A 109 -9.71 13.02 -50.21
C HIS A 109 -10.86 12.04 -50.52
N HIS A 110 -11.62 11.79 -49.44
CA HIS A 110 -13.09 11.83 -49.31
C HIS A 110 -13.91 10.80 -50.12
N HIS A 111 -15.08 10.33 -49.70
CA HIS A 111 -15.91 10.44 -48.49
C HIS A 111 -16.94 9.30 -48.61
N ALA A 112 -17.43 8.82 -47.46
CA ALA A 112 -18.82 8.43 -47.17
C ALA A 112 -19.57 7.38 -48.02
N GLY A 113 -20.48 6.67 -47.33
CA GLY A 113 -21.72 6.19 -47.96
C GLY A 113 -22.07 4.72 -47.75
N GLN A 114 -22.48 4.43 -46.51
CA GLN A 114 -23.49 3.48 -46.01
C GLN A 114 -24.51 2.86 -47.00
N LEU A 115 -25.09 1.72 -46.56
CA LEU A 115 -26.23 0.92 -47.07
C LEU A 115 -25.80 -0.23 -48.00
N GLY A 116 -26.24 -1.49 -47.90
CA GLY A 116 -27.25 -2.17 -47.09
C GLY A 116 -27.72 -3.43 -47.86
N HIS A 117 -27.91 -4.54 -47.14
CA HIS A 117 -28.72 -5.74 -47.47
C HIS A 117 -28.23 -6.86 -48.42
N GLN A 118 -28.00 -8.01 -47.77
CA GLN A 118 -28.56 -9.36 -48.00
C GLN A 118 -28.29 -10.21 -49.28
N HIS A 119 -28.03 -11.50 -48.98
CA HIS A 119 -28.45 -12.76 -49.63
C HIS A 119 -27.39 -13.69 -50.28
N THR A 120 -27.21 -14.84 -49.60
CA THR A 120 -27.22 -16.24 -50.09
C THR A 120 -26.25 -16.67 -51.21
N ILE A 121 -25.27 -17.54 -50.89
CA ILE A 121 -24.65 -18.48 -51.85
C ILE A 121 -24.34 -19.85 -51.19
N SER A 122 -24.49 -20.86 -52.02
CA SER A 122 -24.55 -22.32 -51.88
C SER A 122 -23.25 -23.07 -51.54
N SER A 123 -23.50 -24.36 -51.30
CA SER A 123 -22.68 -25.52 -50.94
C SER A 123 -21.65 -26.08 -51.95
N GLY A 124 -20.64 -26.77 -51.40
CA GLY A 124 -19.88 -27.91 -51.96
C GLY A 124 -18.37 -27.63 -52.08
N GLY A 125 -17.40 -28.43 -51.61
CA GLY A 125 -17.34 -29.70 -50.87
C GLY A 125 -15.88 -30.24 -50.94
N PHE A 126 -15.24 -30.43 -49.76
CA PHE A 126 -14.25 -31.45 -49.28
C PHE A 126 -13.06 -31.97 -50.15
N PRO A 127 -11.97 -32.59 -49.57
CA PRO A 127 -11.94 -33.30 -48.28
C PRO A 127 -10.69 -33.15 -47.36
N SER A 128 -10.86 -33.73 -46.16
CA SER A 128 -9.96 -33.86 -45.02
C SER A 128 -9.02 -35.07 -45.06
N ALA A 129 -7.96 -35.05 -44.24
CA ALA A 129 -7.32 -36.27 -43.73
C ALA A 129 -6.82 -36.08 -42.28
N THR A 130 -7.32 -36.89 -41.34
CA THR A 130 -6.69 -37.28 -40.07
C THR A 130 -6.94 -38.80 -39.88
N PRO A 131 -6.00 -39.58 -39.31
CA PRO A 131 -6.10 -41.03 -39.30
C PRO A 131 -6.71 -41.65 -38.02
N HIS A 132 -7.16 -42.90 -38.20
CA HIS A 132 -8.07 -43.75 -37.42
C HIS A 132 -7.38 -44.64 -36.34
N LEU A 133 -8.01 -44.87 -35.15
CA LEU A 133 -8.69 -46.10 -34.60
C LEU A 133 -7.77 -47.27 -34.07
N PRO A 134 -8.25 -48.23 -33.21
CA PRO A 134 -9.63 -48.71 -33.08
C PRO A 134 -10.23 -49.06 -31.70
N SER A 135 -11.56 -49.22 -31.77
CA SER A 135 -12.56 -49.66 -30.79
C SER A 135 -12.64 -51.19 -30.65
N TYR A 136 -13.18 -51.66 -29.52
CA TYR A 136 -13.94 -52.93 -29.45
C TYR A 136 -15.29 -52.69 -28.78
N ALA A 137 -16.33 -53.14 -29.47
CA ALA A 137 -17.75 -53.05 -29.09
C ALA A 137 -18.26 -54.35 -28.49
N HIS A 138 -19.32 -54.27 -27.68
CA HIS A 138 -20.37 -55.30 -27.63
C HIS A 138 -21.74 -54.68 -27.34
N GLU A 139 -22.69 -54.95 -28.24
CA GLU A 139 -24.11 -54.66 -28.13
C GLU A 139 -24.83 -55.72 -27.28
N HIS A 140 -25.86 -55.32 -26.53
CA HIS A 140 -27.04 -56.15 -26.33
C HIS A 140 -28.26 -55.26 -26.07
N MET A 141 -29.25 -55.34 -26.97
CA MET A 141 -30.58 -54.73 -26.78
C MET A 141 -31.46 -55.62 -25.92
N GLN A 142 -32.23 -55.02 -24.98
CA GLN A 142 -33.58 -55.50 -24.66
C GLN A 142 -34.46 -54.37 -24.08
N ASN A 143 -35.63 -54.20 -24.68
CA ASN A 143 -36.68 -53.25 -24.31
C ASN A 143 -37.56 -53.85 -23.19
N GLY A 144 -37.92 -53.06 -22.18
CA GLY A 144 -38.76 -53.52 -21.06
C GLY A 144 -39.28 -52.36 -20.21
N ASN A 145 -40.53 -51.98 -20.45
CA ASN A 145 -41.29 -50.97 -19.71
C ASN A 145 -41.69 -51.51 -18.33
N GLY A 146 -41.41 -50.78 -17.24
CA GLY A 146 -41.85 -51.15 -15.89
C GLY A 146 -41.60 -50.06 -14.85
N ASN A 147 -42.68 -49.48 -14.34
CA ASN A 147 -42.76 -48.43 -13.31
C ASN A 147 -41.81 -48.62 -12.11
N GLY A 148 -41.13 -47.54 -11.72
CA GLY A 148 -40.51 -47.38 -10.40
C GLY A 148 -39.90 -46.00 -10.21
N LEU A 149 -40.65 -45.12 -9.50
CA LEU A 149 -40.24 -43.97 -8.66
C LEU A 149 -39.24 -42.93 -9.23
N PRO A 150 -39.47 -41.62 -9.02
CA PRO A 150 -38.51 -40.60 -9.45
C PRO A 150 -37.25 -40.72 -8.59
N SER A 151 -36.16 -41.23 -9.16
CA SER A 151 -34.83 -41.15 -8.56
C SER A 151 -34.32 -39.73 -8.72
N ASP A 152 -33.93 -39.13 -7.61
CA ASP A 152 -33.34 -37.80 -7.47
C ASP A 152 -32.39 -37.40 -8.61
N ASP A 153 -32.57 -36.16 -9.05
CA ASP A 153 -31.74 -35.40 -9.99
C ASP A 153 -30.28 -35.23 -9.50
N ALA A 154 -29.46 -36.29 -9.60
CA ALA A 154 -28.07 -36.27 -9.10
C ALA A 154 -26.98 -36.21 -10.18
N ASP A 155 -27.32 -36.38 -11.46
CA ASP A 155 -26.30 -36.58 -12.52
C ASP A 155 -26.06 -35.37 -13.46
N GLU A 156 -26.72 -34.22 -13.25
CA GLU A 156 -26.65 -33.07 -14.18
C GLU A 156 -25.67 -31.93 -13.81
N LEU A 157 -24.79 -32.11 -12.81
CA LEU A 157 -23.80 -31.09 -12.40
C LEU A 157 -22.37 -31.65 -12.26
N ASP A 158 -21.95 -32.59 -13.12
CA ASP A 158 -20.60 -33.17 -13.10
C ASP A 158 -19.58 -32.36 -13.94
N ASN A 159 -19.60 -31.03 -13.82
CA ASN A 159 -18.56 -30.19 -14.43
C ASN A 159 -17.23 -30.32 -13.65
N GLU A 160 -16.10 -30.08 -14.31
CA GLU A 160 -14.74 -30.14 -13.76
C GLU A 160 -14.61 -29.41 -12.42
N TYR A 161 -15.16 -28.20 -12.29
CA TYR A 161 -15.13 -27.42 -11.05
C TYR A 161 -15.85 -28.09 -9.88
N TRP A 162 -16.99 -28.74 -10.13
CA TRP A 162 -17.73 -29.42 -9.05
C TRP A 162 -17.10 -30.76 -8.68
N ARG A 163 -16.42 -31.42 -9.63
CA ARG A 163 -15.55 -32.57 -9.36
C ARG A 163 -14.33 -32.18 -8.53
N GLU A 164 -13.71 -31.05 -8.83
CA GLU A 164 -12.61 -30.49 -8.03
C GLU A 164 -13.07 -30.21 -6.59
N GLN A 165 -14.24 -29.59 -6.41
CA GLN A 165 -14.85 -29.41 -5.09
C GLN A 165 -15.02 -30.72 -4.32
N ARG A 166 -15.54 -31.77 -4.99
CA ARG A 166 -15.70 -33.10 -4.39
C ARG A 166 -14.37 -33.74 -4.05
N HIS A 167 -13.36 -33.61 -4.90
CA HIS A 167 -12.02 -34.15 -4.65
C HIS A 167 -11.37 -33.52 -3.40
N PHE A 168 -11.33 -32.19 -3.31
CA PHE A 168 -10.82 -31.51 -2.12
C PHE A 168 -11.63 -31.83 -0.86
N TRP A 169 -12.94 -32.04 -1.01
CA TRP A 169 -13.80 -32.50 0.08
C TRP A 169 -13.45 -33.92 0.55
N GLU A 170 -13.21 -34.86 -0.36
CA GLU A 170 -12.78 -36.23 -0.04
C GLU A 170 -11.44 -36.23 0.70
N GLU A 171 -10.46 -35.46 0.23
CA GLU A 171 -9.18 -35.29 0.94
C GLU A 171 -9.40 -34.73 2.36
N SER A 172 -10.23 -33.70 2.51
CA SER A 172 -10.57 -33.10 3.81
C SER A 172 -11.26 -34.10 4.74
N LYS A 173 -12.04 -35.03 4.16
CA LYS A 173 -12.73 -36.08 4.92
C LYS A 173 -11.78 -37.13 5.50
N GLU A 174 -10.65 -37.36 4.85
CA GLU A 174 -9.62 -38.32 5.33
C GLU A 174 -8.74 -37.72 6.43
N MET A 175 -8.64 -36.38 6.50
CA MET A 175 -7.87 -35.62 7.48
C MET A 175 -8.55 -35.59 8.87
N THR A 176 -8.74 -36.77 9.46
CA THR A 176 -9.42 -36.94 10.76
C THR A 176 -8.45 -36.93 11.95
N GLY A 177 -8.97 -36.52 13.10
CA GLY A 177 -8.29 -36.60 14.40
C GLY A 177 -7.72 -35.26 14.91
N GLN A 178 -7.44 -35.22 16.21
CA GLN A 178 -6.91 -34.01 16.89
C GLN A 178 -5.57 -33.57 16.30
N HIS A 179 -5.46 -32.30 15.92
CA HIS A 179 -4.25 -31.67 15.36
C HIS A 179 -3.66 -32.50 14.20
N HIS A 180 -4.52 -32.92 13.27
CA HIS A 180 -4.14 -33.80 12.16
C HIS A 180 -2.96 -33.20 11.37
N ARG A 181 -3.07 -31.94 10.96
CA ARG A 181 -2.06 -31.25 10.16
C ARG A 181 -0.72 -31.18 10.89
N ALA A 182 -0.70 -30.76 12.15
CA ALA A 182 0.51 -30.67 12.95
C ALA A 182 1.21 -32.03 13.10
N LYS A 183 0.43 -33.12 13.27
CA LYS A 183 0.97 -34.49 13.33
C LYS A 183 1.57 -34.92 12.00
N THR A 184 0.88 -34.68 10.89
CA THR A 184 1.34 -35.06 9.55
C THR A 184 2.61 -34.29 9.16
N VAL A 185 2.65 -32.98 9.39
CA VAL A 185 3.85 -32.16 9.16
C VAL A 185 5.02 -32.67 10.00
N ALA A 186 4.82 -32.92 11.29
CA ALA A 186 5.86 -33.44 12.17
C ALA A 186 6.39 -34.82 11.75
N GLN A 187 5.53 -35.69 11.19
CA GLN A 187 5.96 -36.98 10.62
C GLN A 187 6.86 -36.80 9.40
N HIS A 188 6.52 -35.86 8.50
CA HIS A 188 7.33 -35.54 7.33
C HIS A 188 8.66 -34.89 7.72
N SER A 189 8.69 -34.07 8.78
CA SER A 189 9.93 -33.42 9.28
C SER A 189 10.91 -34.40 9.93
N LYS A 190 10.44 -35.53 10.49
CA LYS A 190 11.28 -36.57 11.13
C LYS A 190 12.18 -37.33 10.16
N GLY A 191 12.00 -37.18 8.84
CA GLY A 191 12.89 -37.74 7.81
C GLY A 191 14.16 -36.92 7.55
N VAL A 192 14.29 -35.73 8.16
CA VAL A 192 15.50 -34.91 8.07
C VAL A 192 16.40 -35.24 9.26
N ASN A 193 17.46 -36.02 9.03
CA ASN A 193 18.49 -36.27 10.04
C ASN A 193 19.14 -34.94 10.45
N TYR A 194 18.79 -34.42 11.62
CA TYR A 194 19.61 -33.44 12.29
C TYR A 194 20.88 -34.17 12.74
N VAL A 195 22.00 -33.94 12.04
CA VAL A 195 23.31 -34.36 12.53
C VAL A 195 23.55 -33.55 13.80
N PRO A 196 23.66 -34.16 14.98
CA PRO A 196 24.05 -33.42 16.17
C PRO A 196 25.49 -32.97 15.91
N LEU A 197 25.73 -31.67 15.73
CA LEU A 197 27.09 -31.16 15.88
C LEU A 197 27.48 -31.48 17.32
N GLY A 198 28.43 -32.41 17.47
CA GLY A 198 29.10 -32.67 18.74
C GLY A 198 29.74 -31.39 19.30
N ALA A 199 30.19 -31.47 20.56
CA ALA A 199 30.66 -30.43 21.49
C ALA A 199 31.73 -29.41 21.01
N ALA A 200 31.63 -28.92 19.79
CA ALA A 200 32.38 -27.83 19.17
C ALA A 200 31.43 -26.72 18.66
N ALA A 201 30.12 -26.81 18.94
CA ALA A 201 29.11 -25.80 18.58
C ALA A 201 28.69 -24.91 19.76
N GLU A 202 29.35 -25.00 20.92
CA GLU A 202 29.07 -24.13 22.07
C GLU A 202 29.71 -22.74 21.95
N ASP A 203 30.66 -22.53 21.03
CA ASP A 203 31.33 -21.24 20.81
C ASP A 203 30.78 -20.40 19.64
N LEU A 204 29.66 -20.81 19.02
CA LEU A 204 29.04 -20.07 17.90
C LEU A 204 27.57 -19.69 18.13
N GLN A 205 27.04 -19.88 19.36
CA GLN A 205 25.65 -19.55 19.70
C GLN A 205 25.49 -18.26 20.54
N SER A 206 26.46 -17.34 20.53
CA SER A 206 26.31 -16.05 21.23
C SER A 206 25.96 -14.85 20.35
N ASP A 207 26.06 -14.90 19.01
CA ASP A 207 26.09 -13.65 18.21
C ASP A 207 25.18 -13.56 16.97
N SER A 208 24.05 -14.26 16.88
CA SER A 208 23.16 -14.11 15.70
C SER A 208 21.64 -14.10 15.96
N HIS A 209 21.19 -13.62 17.12
CA HIS A 209 19.75 -13.51 17.42
C HIS A 209 19.26 -12.08 17.71
N ARG A 210 19.80 -11.09 16.98
CA ARG A 210 19.30 -9.71 17.02
C ARG A 210 19.32 -9.08 15.63
N THR A 211 18.18 -9.06 14.96
CA THR A 211 17.93 -8.10 13.87
C THR A 211 17.40 -6.82 14.50
N ALA A 212 18.22 -5.77 14.48
CA ALA A 212 17.79 -4.43 14.85
C ALA A 212 16.88 -3.87 13.75
N THR A 213 15.66 -3.50 14.10
CA THR A 213 14.85 -2.58 13.30
C THR A 213 15.24 -1.14 13.65
N SER A 214 14.99 -0.20 12.73
CA SER A 214 15.40 1.21 12.82
C SER A 214 14.85 1.98 14.03
N ASN A 215 14.00 1.38 14.85
CA ASN A 215 13.41 1.99 16.05
C ASN A 215 13.94 1.42 17.38
N GLY A 216 15.04 0.65 17.38
CA GLY A 216 15.65 0.14 18.61
C GLY A 216 14.82 -0.91 19.38
N GLN A 217 13.70 -1.36 18.81
CA GLN A 217 12.94 -2.51 19.32
C GLN A 217 13.52 -3.80 18.76
N THR A 218 13.90 -4.71 19.67
CA THR A 218 14.33 -6.06 19.32
C THR A 218 13.11 -6.90 18.96
N VAL A 219 12.78 -7.01 17.67
CA VAL A 219 11.71 -7.91 17.23
C VAL A 219 12.28 -9.33 17.23
N SER A 220 11.78 -10.20 18.12
CA SER A 220 12.05 -11.63 18.03
C SER A 220 11.59 -12.12 16.66
N LYS A 221 12.48 -12.74 15.89
CA LYS A 221 12.11 -13.33 14.59
C LYS A 221 10.99 -14.34 14.83
N GLN A 222 9.80 -14.06 14.33
CA GLN A 222 8.65 -14.96 14.44
C GLN A 222 8.99 -16.29 13.77
N THR A 223 9.00 -17.38 14.53
CA THR A 223 9.53 -18.68 14.08
C THR A 223 8.47 -19.62 13.51
N TRP A 224 7.18 -19.27 13.66
CA TRP A 224 6.04 -20.07 13.23
C TRP A 224 4.91 -19.16 12.75
N ASP A 225 4.13 -19.63 11.78
CA ASP A 225 3.03 -18.90 11.14
C ASP A 225 1.80 -19.78 10.85
N GLU A 226 1.81 -21.04 11.30
CA GLU A 226 0.68 -21.97 11.19
C GLU A 226 0.12 -22.32 12.58
N LEU A 227 -1.21 -22.31 12.70
CA LEU A 227 -1.93 -22.73 13.91
C LEU A 227 -2.97 -23.82 13.56
N ASP A 228 -2.85 -24.98 14.19
CA ASP A 228 -3.77 -26.12 14.02
C ASP A 228 -4.55 -26.37 15.32
N LEU A 229 -5.87 -26.15 15.25
CA LEU A 229 -6.86 -26.39 16.30
C LEU A 229 -7.93 -27.40 15.83
N GLY A 230 -7.60 -28.25 14.85
CA GLY A 230 -8.52 -29.23 14.30
C GLY A 230 -8.83 -30.38 15.26
N GLY A 231 -10.05 -30.91 15.19
CA GLY A 231 -10.48 -32.11 15.90
C GLY A 231 -10.61 -31.97 17.43
N GLN A 232 -10.63 -30.74 17.96
CA GLN A 232 -10.61 -30.47 19.40
C GLN A 232 -12.00 -30.48 20.06
N GLY A 233 -13.06 -30.47 19.25
CA GLY A 233 -14.44 -30.35 19.76
C GLY A 233 -14.77 -28.93 20.23
N LEU A 234 -14.15 -27.91 19.63
CA LEU A 234 -14.41 -26.50 19.96
C LEU A 234 -15.83 -26.12 19.55
N CYS A 235 -16.62 -25.58 20.48
CA CYS A 235 -17.95 -25.01 20.17
C CYS A 235 -17.87 -23.50 19.90
N ALA A 236 -16.80 -22.82 20.34
CA ALA A 236 -16.60 -21.40 20.16
C ALA A 236 -15.11 -21.03 20.14
N LEU A 237 -14.79 -19.90 19.51
CA LEU A 237 -13.45 -19.31 19.51
C LEU A 237 -13.45 -18.02 20.32
N SER A 238 -12.45 -17.85 21.19
CA SER A 238 -12.29 -16.60 21.94
C SER A 238 -11.84 -15.49 20.98
N PRO A 239 -12.50 -14.32 20.96
CA PRO A 239 -12.06 -13.16 20.15
C PRO A 239 -10.62 -12.70 20.44
N VAL A 240 -10.12 -12.98 21.65
CA VAL A 240 -8.75 -12.66 22.08
C VAL A 240 -7.70 -13.39 21.23
N LEU A 241 -8.04 -14.55 20.65
CA LEU A 241 -7.15 -15.25 19.71
C LEU A 241 -6.80 -14.40 18.48
N PHE A 242 -7.63 -13.42 18.14
CA PHE A 242 -7.46 -12.61 16.94
C PHE A 242 -6.94 -11.19 17.25
N ASN A 243 -6.59 -10.88 18.51
CA ASN A 243 -6.19 -9.54 18.93
C ASN A 243 -4.93 -9.53 19.81
N PRO A 244 -3.95 -8.66 19.52
CA PRO A 244 -3.13 -8.59 18.31
C PRO A 244 -2.08 -9.74 18.25
N SER A 245 -2.17 -10.73 19.13
CA SER A 245 -1.10 -11.71 19.37
C SER A 245 -0.74 -12.60 18.19
N TYR A 246 -1.62 -12.76 17.19
CA TYR A 246 -1.46 -13.74 16.11
C TYR A 246 -1.68 -13.17 14.71
N HIS A 247 -1.56 -11.85 14.52
CA HIS A 247 -1.74 -11.21 13.20
C HIS A 247 -0.76 -11.73 12.12
N PHE A 248 0.33 -12.40 12.52
CA PHE A 248 1.36 -12.95 11.63
C PHE A 248 0.97 -14.29 11.01
N LEU A 249 -0.12 -14.92 11.45
CA LEU A 249 -0.55 -16.23 10.96
C LEU A 249 -0.81 -16.20 9.46
N LYS A 250 -0.33 -17.23 8.77
CA LYS A 250 -0.60 -17.53 7.36
C LYS A 250 -1.53 -18.71 7.17
N ARG A 251 -1.56 -19.64 8.14
CA ARG A 251 -2.44 -20.81 8.11
C ARG A 251 -3.19 -20.96 9.43
N LEU A 252 -4.50 -21.13 9.36
CA LEU A 252 -5.35 -21.46 10.49
C LEU A 252 -6.22 -22.65 10.13
N ASP A 253 -6.08 -23.73 10.88
CA ASP A 253 -6.83 -24.97 10.72
C ASP A 253 -7.76 -25.17 11.92
N LEU A 254 -9.06 -25.22 11.65
CA LEU A 254 -10.17 -25.34 12.61
C LEU A 254 -11.10 -26.49 12.22
N MET A 255 -10.65 -27.41 11.36
CA MET A 255 -11.47 -28.49 10.84
C MET A 255 -11.96 -29.44 11.94
N TYR A 256 -13.10 -30.12 11.72
CA TYR A 256 -13.64 -31.12 12.65
C TYR A 256 -13.86 -30.60 14.08
N ASN A 257 -14.52 -29.44 14.19
CA ASN A 257 -14.96 -28.87 15.46
C ASN A 257 -16.50 -28.79 15.49
N GLN A 258 -17.06 -28.06 16.45
CA GLN A 258 -18.50 -27.88 16.65
C GLN A 258 -18.86 -26.39 16.57
N LEU A 259 -18.12 -25.61 15.77
CA LEU A 259 -18.32 -24.17 15.66
C LEU A 259 -19.62 -23.88 14.92
N GLU A 260 -20.52 -23.13 15.57
CA GLU A 260 -21.76 -22.63 14.95
C GLU A 260 -21.55 -21.28 14.25
N THR A 261 -20.58 -20.49 14.72
CA THR A 261 -20.20 -19.20 14.15
C THR A 261 -18.70 -18.97 14.22
N LEU A 262 -18.20 -18.06 13.39
CA LEU A 262 -16.86 -17.48 13.54
C LEU A 262 -16.99 -16.07 14.13
N PRO A 263 -16.10 -15.68 15.06
CA PRO A 263 -16.12 -14.32 15.59
C PRO A 263 -15.67 -13.31 14.50
N PRO A 264 -16.31 -12.12 14.42
CA PRO A 264 -15.93 -11.04 13.49
C PRO A 264 -14.44 -10.67 13.51
N GLU A 265 -13.79 -10.82 14.68
CA GLU A 265 -12.37 -10.51 14.84
C GLU A 265 -11.44 -11.37 13.98
N ILE A 266 -11.92 -12.47 13.37
CA ILE A 266 -11.17 -13.24 12.37
C ILE A 266 -10.60 -12.34 11.26
N GLY A 267 -11.31 -11.26 10.88
CA GLY A 267 -10.88 -10.30 9.87
C GLY A 267 -9.59 -9.53 10.21
N ARG A 268 -9.11 -9.63 11.46
CA ARG A 268 -7.81 -9.07 11.87
C ARG A 268 -6.61 -9.90 11.39
N LEU A 269 -6.80 -11.16 11.01
CA LEU A 269 -5.73 -12.02 10.49
C LEU A 269 -5.38 -11.71 9.03
N ARG A 270 -5.10 -10.45 8.69
CA ARG A 270 -4.92 -9.98 7.30
C ARG A 270 -3.79 -10.68 6.51
N ASN A 271 -2.89 -11.39 7.19
CA ASN A 271 -1.81 -12.18 6.57
C ASN A 271 -2.20 -13.64 6.25
N LEU A 272 -3.42 -14.05 6.58
CA LEU A 272 -3.88 -15.42 6.38
C LEU A 272 -3.97 -15.76 4.89
N GLU A 273 -3.31 -16.85 4.49
CA GLU A 273 -3.32 -17.40 3.14
C GLU A 273 -4.19 -18.66 3.05
N TYR A 274 -4.39 -19.36 4.17
CA TYR A 274 -5.16 -20.60 4.25
C TYR A 274 -6.02 -20.64 5.52
N LEU A 275 -7.32 -20.84 5.35
CA LEU A 275 -8.30 -21.03 6.42
C LEU A 275 -9.14 -22.28 6.12
N ASP A 276 -9.09 -23.25 7.03
CA ASP A 276 -9.95 -24.43 6.97
C ASP A 276 -10.89 -24.48 8.18
N VAL A 277 -12.19 -24.39 7.93
CA VAL A 277 -13.27 -24.51 8.92
C VAL A 277 -14.25 -25.62 8.52
N SER A 278 -13.77 -26.61 7.76
CA SER A 278 -14.55 -27.75 7.28
C SER A 278 -15.04 -28.63 8.43
N PHE A 279 -16.17 -29.32 8.21
CA PHE A 279 -16.79 -30.22 9.19
C PHE A 279 -17.08 -29.53 10.54
N ASN A 280 -17.74 -28.38 10.46
CA ASN A 280 -18.26 -27.63 11.59
C ASN A 280 -19.80 -27.52 11.46
N GLN A 281 -20.42 -26.59 12.19
CA GLN A 281 -21.87 -26.36 12.18
C GLN A 281 -22.22 -24.94 11.70
N LEU A 282 -21.33 -24.29 10.94
CA LEU A 282 -21.50 -22.89 10.51
C LEU A 282 -22.75 -22.72 9.65
N THR A 283 -23.61 -21.76 9.99
CA THR A 283 -24.77 -21.38 9.17
C THR A 283 -24.49 -20.19 8.26
N GLU A 284 -23.52 -19.36 8.64
CA GLU A 284 -23.09 -18.15 7.93
C GLU A 284 -21.62 -17.85 8.22
N LEU A 285 -21.05 -16.91 7.46
CA LEU A 285 -19.74 -16.34 7.72
C LEU A 285 -19.92 -14.88 8.16
N PRO A 286 -19.10 -14.37 9.10
CA PRO A 286 -19.07 -12.94 9.40
C PRO A 286 -18.63 -12.15 8.17
N GLU A 287 -19.20 -10.96 7.95
CA GLU A 287 -18.84 -10.04 6.86
C GLU A 287 -17.33 -9.72 6.86
N GLU A 288 -16.72 -9.65 8.05
CA GLU A 288 -15.29 -9.39 8.26
C GLU A 288 -14.37 -10.46 7.64
N ILE A 289 -14.90 -11.58 7.15
CA ILE A 289 -14.12 -12.54 6.35
C ILE A 289 -13.54 -11.89 5.09
N GLY A 290 -14.21 -10.87 4.53
CA GLY A 290 -13.74 -10.11 3.37
C GLY A 290 -12.46 -9.31 3.63
N MET A 291 -12.06 -9.13 4.89
CA MET A 291 -10.81 -8.47 5.27
C MET A 291 -9.57 -9.30 4.98
N LEU A 292 -9.72 -10.61 4.73
CA LEU A 292 -8.63 -11.56 4.53
C LEU A 292 -8.15 -11.58 3.07
N THR A 293 -7.85 -10.43 2.46
CA THR A 293 -7.57 -10.33 1.01
C THR A 293 -6.35 -11.11 0.51
N ASN A 294 -5.53 -11.67 1.41
CA ASN A 294 -4.40 -12.55 1.07
C ASN A 294 -4.78 -14.05 1.02
N LEU A 295 -6.02 -14.38 1.36
CA LEU A 295 -6.50 -15.75 1.42
C LEU A 295 -6.53 -16.37 0.02
N LYS A 296 -5.90 -17.55 -0.11
CA LYS A 296 -5.87 -18.37 -1.33
C LYS A 296 -6.79 -19.57 -1.21
N HIS A 297 -6.90 -20.13 0.00
CA HIS A 297 -7.79 -21.25 0.28
C HIS A 297 -8.70 -20.92 1.47
N LEU A 298 -10.01 -21.03 1.23
CA LEU A 298 -11.05 -20.97 2.24
C LEU A 298 -11.88 -22.25 2.13
N LEU A 299 -11.71 -23.18 3.07
CA LEU A 299 -12.42 -24.46 3.06
C LEU A 299 -13.55 -24.43 4.10
N LEU A 300 -14.77 -24.59 3.60
CA LEU A 300 -16.03 -24.52 4.34
C LEU A 300 -16.81 -25.84 4.24
N PHE A 301 -16.17 -26.92 3.80
CA PHE A 301 -16.80 -28.19 3.48
C PHE A 301 -17.67 -28.73 4.62
N ASN A 302 -18.82 -29.34 4.31
CA ASN A 302 -19.73 -29.93 5.31
C ASN A 302 -20.03 -28.99 6.49
N ASN A 303 -20.62 -27.84 6.20
CA ASN A 303 -21.26 -26.95 7.15
C ASN A 303 -22.76 -26.80 6.78
N HIS A 304 -23.47 -25.85 7.40
CA HIS A 304 -24.88 -25.55 7.13
C HIS A 304 -25.07 -24.21 6.41
N ILE A 305 -24.08 -23.75 5.64
CA ILE A 305 -24.10 -22.44 4.97
C ILE A 305 -25.10 -22.46 3.82
N GLN A 306 -26.11 -21.61 3.90
CA GLN A 306 -27.12 -21.46 2.85
C GLN A 306 -26.78 -20.37 1.84
N THR A 307 -26.15 -19.30 2.30
CA THR A 307 -25.76 -18.17 1.45
C THR A 307 -24.41 -17.63 1.88
N LEU A 308 -23.67 -17.14 0.90
CA LEU A 308 -22.38 -16.48 1.07
C LEU A 308 -22.57 -14.96 0.99
N CYS A 309 -21.94 -14.22 1.92
CA CYS A 309 -21.98 -12.77 1.98
C CYS A 309 -21.23 -12.12 0.80
N TYR A 310 -21.59 -10.88 0.46
CA TYR A 310 -20.98 -10.18 -0.68
C TYR A 310 -19.51 -9.81 -0.43
N GLU A 311 -19.11 -9.66 0.83
CA GLU A 311 -17.75 -9.32 1.28
C GLU A 311 -16.72 -10.38 0.89
N LEU A 312 -17.14 -11.62 0.64
CA LEU A 312 -16.27 -12.62 0.03
C LEU A 312 -15.79 -12.20 -1.38
N GLY A 313 -16.52 -11.32 -2.06
CA GLY A 313 -16.09 -10.69 -3.31
C GLY A 313 -14.79 -9.89 -3.19
N PHE A 314 -14.41 -9.47 -1.97
CA PHE A 314 -13.13 -8.82 -1.71
C PHE A 314 -11.93 -9.79 -1.77
N LEU A 315 -12.16 -11.10 -1.71
CA LEU A 315 -11.11 -12.12 -1.73
C LEU A 315 -10.64 -12.44 -3.14
N TYR A 316 -10.17 -11.42 -3.86
CA TYR A 316 -9.79 -11.50 -5.28
C TYR A 316 -8.57 -12.39 -5.58
N LYS A 317 -7.84 -12.83 -4.55
CA LYS A 317 -6.72 -13.80 -4.64
C LYS A 317 -7.14 -15.24 -4.33
N LEU A 318 -8.42 -15.48 -4.04
CA LEU A 318 -8.90 -16.79 -3.63
C LEU A 318 -8.87 -17.77 -4.82
N GLU A 319 -8.09 -18.83 -4.65
CA GLU A 319 -7.91 -19.90 -5.63
C GLU A 319 -8.98 -20.98 -5.42
N MET A 320 -9.23 -21.34 -4.16
CA MET A 320 -10.19 -22.39 -3.79
C MET A 320 -11.12 -21.95 -2.66
N LEU A 321 -12.42 -21.90 -2.94
CA LEU A 321 -13.50 -21.78 -1.97
C LEU A 321 -14.23 -23.12 -1.86
N GLY A 322 -13.90 -23.93 -0.85
CA GLY A 322 -14.48 -25.25 -0.67
C GLY A 322 -15.87 -25.17 -0.05
N VAL A 323 -16.95 -25.38 -0.82
CA VAL A 323 -18.35 -25.27 -0.32
C VAL A 323 -19.12 -26.58 -0.36
N TYR A 324 -18.54 -27.64 -0.92
CA TYR A 324 -19.21 -28.94 -1.05
C TYR A 324 -19.77 -29.44 0.29
N GLY A 325 -20.99 -29.99 0.25
CA GLY A 325 -21.70 -30.47 1.44
C GLY A 325 -22.42 -29.39 2.24
N ASN A 326 -22.46 -28.14 1.77
CA ASN A 326 -23.32 -27.09 2.32
C ASN A 326 -24.66 -26.98 1.57
N PRO A 327 -25.77 -26.61 2.23
CA PRO A 327 -27.07 -26.33 1.61
C PRO A 327 -27.11 -24.99 0.85
N LEU A 328 -26.06 -24.67 0.08
CA LEU A 328 -25.91 -23.41 -0.65
C LEU A 328 -27.05 -23.16 -1.64
N GLU A 329 -27.50 -21.90 -1.76
CA GLU A 329 -28.52 -21.47 -2.70
C GLU A 329 -28.12 -21.79 -4.16
N GLN A 330 -29.11 -22.17 -4.98
CA GLN A 330 -28.88 -22.58 -6.37
C GLN A 330 -28.13 -21.51 -7.18
N GLY A 331 -28.48 -20.23 -7.04
CA GLY A 331 -27.83 -19.16 -7.78
C GLY A 331 -26.32 -19.05 -7.53
N GLN A 332 -25.86 -19.27 -6.29
CA GLN A 332 -24.43 -19.24 -5.95
C GLN A 332 -23.73 -20.55 -6.37
N ARG A 333 -24.41 -21.70 -6.26
CA ARG A 333 -23.93 -22.99 -6.77
C ARG A 333 -23.71 -22.96 -8.29
N ASP A 334 -24.65 -22.38 -9.03
CA ASP A 334 -24.57 -22.27 -10.49
C ASP A 334 -23.32 -21.50 -10.93
N LYS A 335 -22.93 -20.45 -10.20
CA LYS A 335 -21.72 -19.68 -10.50
C LYS A 335 -20.42 -20.49 -10.32
N ILE A 336 -20.39 -21.35 -9.30
CA ILE A 336 -19.26 -22.28 -9.10
C ILE A 336 -19.23 -23.31 -10.23
N THR A 337 -20.37 -23.87 -10.63
CA THR A 337 -20.43 -24.82 -11.76
C THR A 337 -20.04 -24.17 -13.08
N GLU A 338 -20.38 -22.88 -13.28
CA GLU A 338 -20.07 -22.13 -14.50
C GLU A 338 -18.57 -21.85 -14.67
N GLY A 339 -17.87 -21.45 -13.60
CA GLY A 339 -16.49 -20.98 -13.71
C GLY A 339 -15.64 -21.07 -12.44
N GLY A 340 -16.00 -21.98 -11.53
CA GLY A 340 -15.30 -22.25 -10.28
C GLY A 340 -15.35 -21.10 -9.28
N THR A 341 -14.42 -21.15 -8.32
CA THR A 341 -14.25 -20.14 -7.25
C THR A 341 -14.23 -18.71 -7.81
N ARG A 342 -13.41 -18.49 -8.84
CA ARG A 342 -13.18 -17.15 -9.41
C ARG A 342 -14.47 -16.51 -9.92
N LYS A 343 -15.34 -17.29 -10.57
CA LYS A 343 -16.60 -16.78 -11.13
C LYS A 343 -17.59 -16.37 -10.04
N LEU A 344 -17.66 -17.14 -8.95
CA LEU A 344 -18.48 -16.79 -7.81
C LEU A 344 -17.96 -15.54 -7.09
N ILE A 345 -16.65 -15.43 -6.85
CA ILE A 345 -16.04 -14.25 -6.21
C ILE A 345 -16.26 -12.99 -7.07
N GLU A 346 -16.07 -13.08 -8.39
CA GLU A 346 -16.41 -12.01 -9.32
C GLU A 346 -17.90 -11.64 -9.23
N TYR A 347 -18.80 -12.63 -9.25
CA TYR A 347 -20.23 -12.39 -9.13
C TYR A 347 -20.60 -11.66 -7.83
N LEU A 348 -20.06 -12.08 -6.68
CA LEU A 348 -20.31 -11.46 -5.38
C LEU A 348 -19.80 -10.02 -5.36
N ARG A 349 -18.59 -9.77 -5.88
CA ARG A 349 -18.02 -8.41 -5.98
C ARG A 349 -18.86 -7.52 -6.87
N GLU A 350 -19.16 -7.95 -8.09
CA GLU A 350 -19.87 -7.11 -9.06
C GLU A 350 -21.36 -6.94 -8.73
N SER A 351 -21.95 -7.85 -7.95
CA SER A 351 -23.36 -7.77 -7.53
C SER A 351 -23.56 -7.14 -6.14
N MET A 352 -22.48 -6.78 -5.45
CA MET A 352 -22.53 -6.18 -4.12
C MET A 352 -23.41 -4.91 -4.13
N PRO A 353 -24.42 -4.78 -3.26
CA PRO A 353 -25.16 -3.53 -3.12
C PRO A 353 -24.27 -2.44 -2.54
N GLU A 354 -24.61 -1.16 -2.78
CA GLU A 354 -23.90 -0.06 -2.14
C GLU A 354 -24.07 -0.16 -0.60
N PRO A 355 -22.97 -0.28 0.16
CA PRO A 355 -23.04 -0.33 1.62
C PRO A 355 -23.46 1.04 2.16
N PRO A 356 -24.02 1.13 3.38
CA PRO A 356 -24.34 2.43 3.99
C PRO A 356 -23.08 3.31 4.09
N PRO A 357 -23.20 4.64 3.92
CA PRO A 357 -22.05 5.53 4.03
C PRO A 357 -21.47 5.51 5.46
N PRO A 358 -20.15 5.70 5.60
CA PRO A 358 -19.52 5.86 6.91
C PRO A 358 -20.06 7.10 7.63
N ARG A 359 -19.79 7.20 8.93
CA ARG A 359 -19.95 8.48 9.63
C ARG A 359 -19.04 9.53 9.00
N GLU A 360 -19.55 10.75 8.88
CA GLU A 360 -18.77 11.89 8.43
C GLU A 360 -17.55 12.09 9.34
N ARG A 361 -16.44 12.48 8.73
CA ARG A 361 -15.18 12.73 9.44
C ARG A 361 -15.33 13.97 10.32
N GLU A 362 -14.91 13.85 11.57
CA GLU A 362 -15.04 14.94 12.54
C GLU A 362 -14.12 16.12 12.18
N TRP A 363 -14.64 17.34 12.29
CA TRP A 363 -13.81 18.55 12.21
C TRP A 363 -13.27 18.89 13.60
N HIS A 364 -11.95 18.81 13.78
CA HIS A 364 -11.28 19.19 15.01
C HIS A 364 -11.00 20.69 15.01
N GLN A 365 -11.76 21.45 15.81
CA GLN A 365 -11.50 22.87 16.04
C GLN A 365 -10.43 23.03 17.12
N LEU A 366 -9.28 23.61 16.76
CA LEU A 366 -8.14 23.82 17.68
C LEU A 366 -8.15 25.21 18.33
N GLU A 367 -8.55 26.24 17.58
CA GLU A 367 -8.66 27.62 18.05
C GLU A 367 -9.89 28.27 17.43
N GLU A 368 -10.65 29.06 18.19
CA GLU A 368 -11.80 29.79 17.65
C GLU A 368 -11.34 30.87 16.65
N VAL A 369 -11.93 30.87 15.46
CA VAL A 369 -11.75 31.92 14.45
C VAL A 369 -12.79 33.00 14.72
N SER A 370 -12.34 34.21 15.07
CA SER A 370 -13.25 35.34 15.30
C SER A 370 -13.72 35.96 13.99
N GLU A 371 -14.86 36.65 13.98
CA GLU A 371 -15.32 37.42 12.80
C GLU A 371 -14.33 38.52 12.37
N THR A 372 -13.40 38.91 13.25
CA THR A 372 -12.33 39.88 12.94
C THR A 372 -11.11 39.27 12.25
N ASP A 373 -11.04 37.95 12.16
CA ASP A 373 -9.94 37.21 11.53
C ASP A 373 -10.17 37.08 10.03
N VAL A 374 -9.92 38.18 9.32
CA VAL A 374 -10.15 38.30 7.88
C VAL A 374 -9.16 37.51 7.00
N ASP A 375 -8.09 36.94 7.57
CA ASP A 375 -7.04 36.23 6.84
C ASP A 375 -6.89 34.78 7.30
N THR A 376 -7.95 34.00 7.11
CA THR A 376 -7.93 32.54 7.24
C THR A 376 -7.70 31.87 5.89
N ILE A 377 -7.18 30.64 5.91
CA ILE A 377 -6.88 29.86 4.70
C ILE A 377 -7.27 28.42 4.97
N LYS A 378 -8.30 27.92 4.29
CA LYS A 378 -8.65 26.48 4.29
C LYS A 378 -7.97 25.77 3.12
N VAL A 379 -7.18 24.73 3.38
CA VAL A 379 -6.40 24.02 2.36
C VAL A 379 -6.75 22.54 2.35
N LEU A 380 -7.03 22.01 1.16
CA LEU A 380 -7.24 20.60 0.89
C LEU A 380 -6.01 20.04 0.13
N ASN A 381 -5.49 18.91 0.57
CA ASN A 381 -4.49 18.12 -0.14
C ASN A 381 -5.04 16.71 -0.42
N TYR A 382 -4.94 16.24 -1.66
CA TYR A 382 -5.56 14.97 -2.06
C TYR A 382 -4.90 14.32 -3.29
N ASN A 383 -4.34 13.13 -3.11
CA ASN A 383 -4.01 12.24 -4.23
C ASN A 383 -5.30 11.55 -4.69
N ILE A 384 -5.71 11.79 -5.95
CA ILE A 384 -7.04 11.37 -6.45
C ILE A 384 -7.05 10.04 -7.20
N LEU A 385 -5.92 9.32 -7.22
CA LEU A 385 -5.73 8.06 -7.94
C LEU A 385 -6.07 8.16 -9.43
N CYS A 386 -5.05 8.38 -10.25
CA CYS A 386 -5.22 8.49 -11.70
C CYS A 386 -5.90 7.24 -12.27
N ASP A 387 -6.81 7.41 -13.23
CA ASP A 387 -7.54 6.30 -13.88
C ASP A 387 -6.62 5.19 -14.41
N ARG A 388 -5.45 5.58 -14.93
CA ARG A 388 -4.45 4.62 -15.43
C ARG A 388 -3.93 3.66 -14.35
N TYR A 389 -3.91 4.08 -13.09
CA TYR A 389 -3.43 3.30 -11.96
C TYR A 389 -4.56 2.53 -11.26
N ALA A 390 -5.81 2.97 -11.41
CA ALA A 390 -7.01 2.32 -10.90
C ALA A 390 -7.37 1.04 -11.68
N THR A 391 -6.51 0.02 -11.62
CA THR A 391 -6.70 -1.25 -12.34
C THR A 391 -7.21 -2.36 -11.42
N GLN A 392 -7.99 -3.29 -11.98
CA GLN A 392 -8.42 -4.50 -11.25
C GLN A 392 -7.26 -5.41 -10.80
N GLN A 393 -6.08 -5.26 -11.40
CA GLN A 393 -4.89 -5.98 -10.95
C GLN A 393 -4.41 -5.47 -9.58
N GLN A 394 -4.45 -4.15 -9.37
CA GLN A 394 -4.03 -3.53 -8.12
C GLN A 394 -5.17 -3.52 -7.08
N TYR A 395 -6.39 -3.25 -7.55
CA TYR A 395 -7.58 -3.04 -6.72
C TYR A 395 -8.63 -4.14 -6.94
N GLY A 396 -8.20 -5.39 -7.02
CA GLY A 396 -9.09 -6.52 -7.39
C GLY A 396 -10.25 -6.76 -6.43
N TYR A 397 -10.23 -6.18 -5.23
CA TYR A 397 -11.33 -6.20 -4.26
C TYR A 397 -12.45 -5.19 -4.60
N VAL A 398 -12.26 -4.29 -5.56
CA VAL A 398 -13.20 -3.21 -5.88
C VAL A 398 -14.08 -3.63 -7.06
N PRO A 399 -15.41 -3.46 -7.00
CA PRO A 399 -16.28 -3.68 -8.15
C PRO A 399 -15.88 -2.78 -9.34
N GLU A 400 -15.95 -3.29 -10.57
CA GLU A 400 -15.48 -2.58 -11.77
C GLU A 400 -16.20 -1.24 -11.96
N ARG A 401 -17.51 -1.20 -11.68
CA ARG A 401 -18.33 0.01 -11.76
C ARG A 401 -17.88 1.11 -10.78
N VAL A 402 -17.33 0.72 -9.63
CA VAL A 402 -16.85 1.62 -8.57
C VAL A 402 -15.44 2.10 -8.91
N LEU A 403 -14.60 1.21 -9.46
CA LEU A 403 -13.24 1.55 -9.86
C LEU A 403 -13.19 2.46 -11.10
N GLY A 404 -14.20 2.38 -11.96
CA GLY A 404 -14.28 3.16 -13.19
C GLY A 404 -14.25 4.68 -12.97
N TRP A 405 -13.49 5.39 -13.82
CA TRP A 405 -13.29 6.84 -13.68
C TRP A 405 -14.57 7.67 -13.67
N GLY A 406 -15.58 7.26 -14.42
CA GLY A 406 -16.87 7.96 -14.47
C GLY A 406 -17.54 8.07 -13.09
N PHE A 407 -17.43 7.01 -12.28
CA PHE A 407 -17.92 6.99 -10.90
C PHE A 407 -17.03 7.82 -9.99
N ARG A 408 -15.72 7.49 -9.94
CA ARG A 408 -14.77 8.09 -8.98
C ARG A 408 -14.65 9.60 -9.14
N LYS A 409 -14.53 10.12 -10.37
CA LYS A 409 -14.33 11.56 -10.60
C LYS A 409 -15.49 12.41 -10.09
N THR A 410 -16.70 11.87 -10.08
CA THR A 410 -17.91 12.57 -9.62
C THR A 410 -17.86 12.72 -8.11
N LEU A 411 -17.56 11.64 -7.38
CA LEU A 411 -17.37 11.68 -5.93
C LEU A 411 -16.21 12.59 -5.51
N ILE A 412 -15.08 12.55 -6.22
CA ILE A 412 -13.94 13.45 -5.96
C ILE A 412 -14.36 14.92 -6.08
N LEU A 413 -15.14 15.26 -7.10
CA LEU A 413 -15.62 16.63 -7.32
C LEU A 413 -16.63 17.06 -6.25
N GLU A 414 -17.53 16.17 -5.84
CA GLU A 414 -18.49 16.40 -4.77
C GLU A 414 -17.78 16.65 -3.43
N GLU A 415 -16.81 15.80 -3.08
CA GLU A 415 -15.97 15.97 -1.87
C GLU A 415 -15.25 17.34 -1.86
N ILE A 416 -14.66 17.75 -2.99
CA ILE A 416 -14.00 19.07 -3.11
C ILE A 416 -15.01 20.21 -2.92
N ARG A 417 -16.23 20.08 -3.47
CA ARG A 417 -17.29 21.10 -3.37
C ARG A 417 -17.82 21.22 -1.94
N GLU A 418 -18.03 20.10 -1.26
CA GLU A 418 -18.52 20.05 0.12
C GLU A 418 -17.51 20.63 1.10
N ILE A 419 -16.22 20.27 0.96
CA ILE A 419 -15.15 20.83 1.81
C ILE A 419 -15.00 22.35 1.58
N ASN A 420 -15.23 22.81 0.33
CA ASN A 420 -15.19 24.21 -0.06
C ASN A 420 -13.91 24.93 0.41
N ALA A 421 -12.76 24.28 0.23
CA ALA A 421 -11.47 24.83 0.62
C ALA A 421 -11.12 26.10 -0.17
N ASP A 422 -10.33 27.00 0.42
CA ASP A 422 -9.81 28.16 -0.30
C ASP A 422 -8.79 27.75 -1.37
N ILE A 423 -8.02 26.70 -1.08
CA ILE A 423 -6.94 26.16 -1.89
C ILE A 423 -7.08 24.64 -1.95
N VAL A 424 -6.97 24.08 -3.14
CA VAL A 424 -7.09 22.64 -3.41
C VAL A 424 -5.84 22.18 -4.16
N CYS A 425 -5.09 21.25 -3.57
CA CYS A 425 -3.89 20.65 -4.15
C CYS A 425 -4.18 19.18 -4.48
N LEU A 426 -4.22 18.84 -5.77
CA LEU A 426 -4.47 17.50 -6.26
C LEU A 426 -3.19 16.88 -6.84
N GLN A 427 -2.89 15.64 -6.46
CA GLN A 427 -1.87 14.79 -7.09
C GLN A 427 -2.57 13.73 -7.95
N GLU A 428 -1.84 13.16 -8.90
CA GLU A 428 -2.35 12.14 -9.83
C GLU A 428 -3.50 12.61 -10.75
N LEU A 429 -3.55 13.91 -11.00
CA LEU A 429 -4.49 14.46 -11.97
C LEU A 429 -3.89 14.36 -13.38
N ASP A 430 -4.51 13.62 -14.29
CA ASP A 430 -4.12 13.59 -15.70
C ASP A 430 -4.67 14.78 -16.49
N ARG A 431 -4.05 15.03 -17.65
CA ARG A 431 -4.35 16.22 -18.46
C ARG A 431 -5.74 16.18 -19.07
N CYS A 432 -6.18 15.00 -19.51
CA CYS A 432 -7.52 14.82 -20.06
C CYS A 432 -8.56 15.17 -18.99
N SER A 433 -8.41 14.62 -17.79
CA SER A 433 -9.31 14.90 -16.67
C SER A 433 -9.27 16.37 -16.23
N TYR A 434 -8.10 17.00 -16.23
CA TYR A 434 -7.99 18.43 -15.94
C TYR A 434 -8.76 19.28 -16.95
N ASP A 435 -8.47 19.12 -18.25
CA ASP A 435 -9.03 19.99 -19.30
C ASP A 435 -10.53 19.72 -19.53
N ASP A 436 -10.96 18.47 -19.52
CA ASP A 436 -12.31 18.08 -19.92
C ASP A 436 -13.33 18.09 -18.76
N PHE A 437 -12.86 18.05 -17.50
CA PHE A 437 -13.74 17.90 -16.34
C PHE A 437 -13.41 18.90 -15.22
N PHE A 438 -12.30 18.70 -14.50
CA PHE A 438 -12.04 19.45 -13.26
C PHE A 438 -11.93 20.95 -13.47
N ARG A 439 -11.28 21.41 -14.56
CA ARG A 439 -11.13 22.84 -14.83
C ARG A 439 -12.47 23.55 -15.02
N GLY A 440 -13.39 22.94 -15.76
CA GLY A 440 -14.73 23.51 -16.00
C GLY A 440 -15.58 23.49 -14.73
N GLU A 441 -15.68 22.33 -14.10
CA GLU A 441 -16.54 22.11 -12.93
C GLU A 441 -16.09 22.91 -11.69
N LEU A 442 -14.79 23.04 -11.47
CA LEU A 442 -14.25 23.87 -10.38
C LEU A 442 -14.32 25.36 -10.71
N SER A 443 -14.26 25.76 -11.99
CA SER A 443 -14.49 27.16 -12.37
C SER A 443 -15.91 27.61 -12.05
N ILE A 444 -16.92 26.73 -12.23
CA ILE A 444 -18.30 26.99 -11.80
C ILE A 444 -18.36 27.20 -10.28
N SER A 445 -17.52 26.47 -9.54
CA SER A 445 -17.39 26.56 -8.07
C SER A 445 -16.51 27.73 -7.60
N GLY A 446 -16.11 28.63 -8.52
CA GLY A 446 -15.35 29.86 -8.23
C GLY A 446 -13.84 29.69 -8.12
N TYR A 447 -13.29 28.56 -8.58
CA TYR A 447 -11.85 28.32 -8.57
C TYR A 447 -11.18 28.72 -9.88
N LYS A 448 -9.94 29.20 -9.78
CA LYS A 448 -8.95 29.14 -10.87
C LYS A 448 -7.93 28.06 -10.55
N GLY A 449 -7.28 27.52 -11.59
CA GLY A 449 -6.33 26.43 -11.45
C GLY A 449 -5.05 26.64 -12.26
N TYR A 450 -3.97 26.10 -11.72
CA TYR A 450 -2.72 25.87 -12.42
C TYR A 450 -2.42 24.37 -12.41
N TYR A 451 -2.00 23.84 -13.55
CA TYR A 451 -1.74 22.41 -13.75
C TYR A 451 -0.43 22.21 -14.48
N ALA A 452 0.34 21.22 -14.03
CA ALA A 452 1.55 20.75 -14.71
C ALA A 452 1.63 19.22 -14.70
N GLN A 453 2.10 18.66 -15.81
CA GLN A 453 2.28 17.22 -16.00
C GLN A 453 3.69 16.77 -15.69
N LYS A 454 3.84 15.50 -15.30
CA LYS A 454 5.15 14.85 -15.23
C LYS A 454 5.88 14.92 -16.57
N SER A 455 7.19 15.11 -16.52
CA SER A 455 7.97 15.52 -17.69
C SER A 455 8.04 14.46 -18.81
N ARG A 456 7.72 13.19 -18.53
CA ARG A 456 7.60 12.14 -19.57
C ARG A 456 6.59 12.46 -20.65
N ALA A 457 5.59 13.31 -20.37
CA ALA A 457 4.61 13.79 -21.33
C ALA A 457 5.25 14.40 -22.59
N GLU A 458 6.41 15.05 -22.45
CA GLU A 458 7.14 15.69 -23.57
C GLU A 458 7.55 14.68 -24.67
N THR A 459 7.66 13.40 -24.34
CA THR A 459 8.14 12.35 -25.26
C THR A 459 7.04 11.41 -25.78
N LEU A 460 5.80 11.52 -25.27
CA LEU A 460 4.76 10.50 -25.46
C LEU A 460 3.74 10.82 -26.57
N GLY A 461 3.88 11.93 -27.29
CA GLY A 461 2.95 12.32 -28.36
C GLY A 461 1.50 12.36 -27.87
N ASP A 462 0.60 11.68 -28.58
CA ASP A 462 -0.84 11.65 -28.24
C ASP A 462 -1.14 11.00 -26.88
N ASN A 463 -0.25 10.14 -26.38
CA ASN A 463 -0.41 9.51 -25.07
C ASN A 463 -0.06 10.45 -23.91
N ALA A 464 0.49 11.64 -24.19
CA ALA A 464 0.80 12.65 -23.18
C ALA A 464 -0.44 13.09 -22.39
N LYS A 465 -1.64 13.05 -22.99
CA LYS A 465 -2.89 13.44 -22.31
C LYS A 465 -3.26 12.60 -21.08
N PHE A 466 -2.71 11.39 -20.99
CA PHE A 466 -2.94 10.46 -19.89
C PHE A 466 -1.80 10.45 -18.87
N VAL A 467 -0.80 11.32 -19.05
CA VAL A 467 0.26 11.51 -18.07
C VAL A 467 -0.30 12.38 -16.95
N ASP A 468 -0.25 11.83 -15.75
CA ASP A 468 -0.62 12.48 -14.52
C ASP A 468 0.35 13.61 -14.11
N GLY A 469 -0.10 14.42 -13.16
CA GLY A 469 0.60 15.60 -12.70
C GLY A 469 -0.01 16.16 -11.42
N CYS A 470 0.28 17.43 -11.17
CA CYS A 470 -0.19 18.16 -10.00
C CYS A 470 -1.07 19.33 -10.44
N GLY A 471 -2.27 19.45 -9.84
CA GLY A 471 -3.18 20.56 -10.03
C GLY A 471 -3.33 21.36 -8.74
N THR A 472 -3.16 22.68 -8.81
CA THR A 472 -3.39 23.59 -7.68
C THR A 472 -4.47 24.58 -8.05
N PHE A 473 -5.56 24.59 -7.27
CA PHE A 473 -6.71 25.45 -7.48
C PHE A 473 -6.91 26.40 -6.30
N TRP A 474 -7.42 27.60 -6.54
CA TRP A 474 -7.68 28.60 -5.52
C TRP A 474 -8.95 29.41 -5.83
N LYS A 475 -9.62 29.91 -4.79
CA LYS A 475 -10.80 30.79 -4.95
C LYS A 475 -10.40 32.11 -5.60
N ASP A 476 -10.91 32.37 -6.81
CA ASP A 476 -10.56 33.59 -7.58
C ASP A 476 -11.03 34.87 -6.89
N LYS A 477 -12.15 34.81 -6.16
CA LYS A 477 -12.68 35.94 -5.39
C LYS A 477 -11.80 36.31 -4.19
N LYS A 478 -10.97 35.39 -3.69
CA LYS A 478 -10.11 35.62 -2.51
C LYS A 478 -8.68 35.96 -2.90
N TYR A 479 -8.14 35.32 -3.94
CA TYR A 479 -6.74 35.48 -4.32
C TYR A 479 -6.55 36.01 -5.74
N VAL A 480 -5.46 36.76 -5.92
CA VAL A 480 -4.88 37.10 -7.21
C VAL A 480 -3.64 36.23 -7.41
N LEU A 481 -3.50 35.68 -8.62
CA LEU A 481 -2.29 34.97 -9.03
C LEU A 481 -1.18 35.96 -9.38
N LEU A 482 0.00 35.78 -8.79
CA LEU A 482 1.19 36.59 -9.07
C LEU A 482 2.25 35.85 -9.89
N ASP A 483 2.47 34.56 -9.63
CA ASP A 483 3.45 33.73 -10.35
C ASP A 483 3.10 32.24 -10.27
N THR A 484 3.59 31.46 -11.23
CA THR A 484 3.49 29.99 -11.25
C THR A 484 4.82 29.38 -11.65
N GLN A 485 5.21 28.27 -11.02
CA GLN A 485 6.41 27.51 -11.38
C GLN A 485 6.10 26.03 -11.53
N HIS A 486 6.79 25.40 -12.49
CA HIS A 486 6.80 23.96 -12.69
C HIS A 486 8.23 23.45 -12.45
N LEU A 487 8.41 22.68 -11.37
CA LEU A 487 9.68 22.13 -10.95
C LEU A 487 9.72 20.64 -11.28
N VAL A 488 10.56 20.25 -12.24
CA VAL A 488 10.89 18.83 -12.46
C VAL A 488 12.07 18.47 -11.57
N LEU A 489 11.82 17.74 -10.49
CA LEU A 489 12.75 17.61 -9.37
C LEU A 489 14.05 16.91 -9.79
N GLY A 490 13.95 15.86 -10.61
CA GLY A 490 15.11 15.16 -11.16
C GLY A 490 16.00 16.08 -12.02
N ARG A 491 15.40 16.98 -12.81
CA ARG A 491 16.15 17.95 -13.63
C ARG A 491 16.83 19.00 -12.76
N LYS A 492 16.10 19.54 -11.79
CA LYS A 492 16.65 20.49 -10.81
C LYS A 492 17.78 19.91 -9.98
N ALA A 493 17.75 18.61 -9.69
CA ALA A 493 18.80 17.94 -8.95
C ALA A 493 20.16 17.97 -9.69
N VAL A 494 20.19 17.77 -11.01
CA VAL A 494 21.46 17.76 -11.77
C VAL A 494 21.92 19.14 -12.24
N GLU A 495 21.05 20.15 -12.23
CA GLU A 495 21.42 21.55 -12.50
C GLU A 495 22.37 22.10 -11.41
N ARG A 496 22.39 21.46 -10.24
CA ARG A 496 23.27 21.82 -9.13
C ARG A 496 24.75 21.69 -9.51
N PRO A 497 25.62 22.62 -9.04
CA PRO A 497 27.06 22.51 -9.24
C PRO A 497 27.61 21.19 -8.70
N GLY A 498 28.37 20.48 -9.54
CA GLY A 498 29.00 19.20 -9.17
C GLY A 498 28.08 17.97 -9.14
N ALA A 499 26.76 18.13 -9.34
CA ALA A 499 25.82 17.00 -9.31
C ALA A 499 26.02 16.02 -10.47
N LYS A 500 26.41 16.51 -11.66
CA LYS A 500 26.74 15.67 -12.83
C LYS A 500 27.96 14.76 -12.63
N ALA A 501 28.78 15.01 -11.61
CA ALA A 501 29.92 14.15 -11.28
C ALA A 501 29.51 12.93 -10.42
N SER A 502 28.33 12.97 -9.80
CA SER A 502 27.79 11.86 -9.01
C SER A 502 27.06 10.86 -9.91
N ALA A 503 27.47 9.60 -9.84
CA ALA A 503 26.80 8.51 -10.55
C ALA A 503 25.41 8.22 -9.98
N ASP A 504 25.24 8.26 -8.65
CA ASP A 504 23.94 8.03 -8.02
C ASP A 504 22.91 9.10 -8.41
N MET A 505 23.34 10.37 -8.53
CA MET A 505 22.47 11.46 -8.99
C MET A 505 21.96 11.21 -10.41
N LEU A 506 22.84 10.82 -11.34
CA LEU A 506 22.46 10.58 -12.74
C LEU A 506 21.63 9.31 -12.93
N ASN A 507 21.94 8.25 -12.18
CA ASN A 507 21.31 6.94 -12.38
C ASN A 507 20.01 6.79 -11.60
N ARG A 508 19.89 7.42 -10.42
CA ARG A 508 18.76 7.20 -9.51
C ARG A 508 17.77 8.37 -9.49
N VAL A 509 18.26 9.61 -9.59
CA VAL A 509 17.45 10.83 -9.40
C VAL A 509 17.09 11.51 -10.73
N TRP A 510 18.05 11.73 -11.63
CA TRP A 510 17.84 12.46 -12.90
C TRP A 510 16.75 11.86 -13.78
N GLN A 511 16.67 10.52 -13.83
CA GLN A 511 15.71 9.80 -14.67
C GLN A 511 14.28 9.89 -14.14
N ARG A 512 14.09 10.42 -12.94
CA ARG A 512 12.79 10.55 -12.30
C ARG A 512 12.12 11.84 -12.73
N ASP A 513 10.88 11.70 -13.17
CA ASP A 513 10.08 12.78 -13.76
C ASP A 513 9.08 13.37 -12.77
N ASP A 514 9.21 13.06 -11.49
CA ASP A 514 8.43 13.61 -10.38
C ASP A 514 8.55 15.14 -10.32
N ILE A 515 7.46 15.80 -9.94
CA ILE A 515 7.31 17.24 -10.07
C ILE A 515 6.80 17.88 -8.78
N ALA A 516 7.02 19.19 -8.69
CA ALA A 516 6.28 20.08 -7.82
C ALA A 516 5.79 21.30 -8.61
N THR A 517 4.61 21.79 -8.26
CA THR A 517 4.09 23.07 -8.74
C THR A 517 4.14 24.09 -7.63
N VAL A 518 4.45 25.34 -7.97
CA VAL A 518 4.42 26.46 -7.02
C VAL A 518 3.48 27.52 -7.57
N VAL A 519 2.55 27.97 -6.74
CA VAL A 519 1.62 29.05 -7.05
C VAL A 519 1.85 30.16 -6.02
N PHE A 520 2.13 31.36 -6.51
CA PHE A 520 2.30 32.54 -5.67
C PHE A 520 1.06 33.42 -5.74
N LEU A 521 0.41 33.58 -4.59
CA LEU A 521 -0.90 34.22 -4.47
C LEU A 521 -0.81 35.49 -3.61
N GLU A 522 -1.72 36.41 -3.85
CA GLU A 522 -1.98 37.56 -2.97
C GLU A 522 -3.46 37.62 -2.59
N ASN A 523 -3.75 37.69 -1.29
CA ASN A 523 -5.10 37.89 -0.77
C ASN A 523 -5.59 39.29 -1.20
N ARG A 524 -6.75 39.35 -1.84
CA ARG A 524 -7.31 40.61 -2.39
C ARG A 524 -7.63 41.61 -1.28
N VAL A 525 -8.15 41.15 -0.14
CA VAL A 525 -8.63 42.00 0.95
C VAL A 525 -7.48 42.42 1.86
N THR A 526 -6.63 41.48 2.28
CA THR A 526 -5.58 41.76 3.27
C THR A 526 -4.25 42.17 2.65
N GLY A 527 -4.05 41.85 1.37
CA GLY A 527 -2.79 42.05 0.67
C GLY A 527 -1.67 41.11 1.12
N SER A 528 -1.95 40.15 2.01
CA SER A 528 -1.00 39.11 2.38
C SER A 528 -0.67 38.24 1.18
N ARG A 529 0.56 37.71 1.16
CA ARG A 529 1.06 36.88 0.06
C ARG A 529 1.27 35.47 0.57
N LEU A 530 1.09 34.50 -0.29
CA LEU A 530 1.13 33.10 0.05
C LEU A 530 1.85 32.32 -1.04
N ILE A 531 2.81 31.49 -0.63
CA ILE A 531 3.43 30.49 -1.50
C ILE A 531 2.72 29.17 -1.22
N VAL A 532 2.09 28.62 -2.26
CA VAL A 532 1.45 27.30 -2.22
C VAL A 532 2.27 26.36 -3.08
N VAL A 533 2.65 25.22 -2.51
CA VAL A 533 3.40 24.18 -3.20
C VAL A 533 2.56 22.92 -3.23
N ASN A 534 2.52 22.25 -4.37
CA ASN A 534 1.90 20.94 -4.53
C ASN A 534 2.92 19.99 -5.17
N ALA A 535 3.34 18.96 -4.43
CA ALA A 535 4.37 18.00 -4.84
C ALA A 535 3.84 16.56 -4.88
N HIS A 536 4.40 15.76 -5.78
CA HIS A 536 4.25 14.31 -5.79
C HIS A 536 5.65 13.71 -5.91
N ILE A 537 6.17 13.17 -4.80
CA ILE A 537 7.53 12.61 -4.67
C ILE A 537 7.54 11.14 -5.08
N TYR A 538 8.68 10.64 -5.53
CA TYR A 538 8.86 9.26 -6.00
C TYR A 538 8.31 8.21 -5.01
N TRP A 539 7.64 7.17 -5.53
CA TRP A 539 6.84 6.25 -4.71
C TRP A 539 7.60 5.04 -4.13
N ASP A 540 8.58 4.52 -4.86
CA ASP A 540 9.19 3.20 -4.56
C ASP A 540 9.84 3.16 -3.16
N PRO A 541 9.42 2.26 -2.26
CA PRO A 541 9.97 2.14 -0.91
C PRO A 541 11.48 1.87 -0.85
N ALA A 542 12.06 1.26 -1.90
CA ALA A 542 13.49 0.97 -1.97
C ALA A 542 14.36 2.21 -2.29
N PHE A 543 13.75 3.34 -2.59
CA PHE A 543 14.45 4.56 -3.03
C PHE A 543 14.26 5.73 -2.05
N LYS A 544 14.42 5.46 -0.75
CA LYS A 544 14.34 6.47 0.32
C LYS A 544 15.30 7.65 0.10
N ASP A 545 16.49 7.33 -0.43
CA ASP A 545 17.50 8.28 -0.89
C ASP A 545 16.96 9.24 -1.95
N VAL A 546 16.30 8.73 -3.00
CA VAL A 546 15.74 9.57 -4.07
C VAL A 546 14.65 10.49 -3.53
N LYS A 547 13.75 9.98 -2.67
CA LYS A 547 12.70 10.78 -2.04
C LYS A 547 13.30 11.94 -1.25
N LEU A 548 14.34 11.66 -0.46
CA LEU A 548 15.09 12.65 0.30
C LEU A 548 15.77 13.70 -0.59
N ILE A 549 16.44 13.28 -1.67
CA ILE A 549 17.10 14.22 -2.58
C ILE A 549 16.08 15.09 -3.31
N GLN A 550 14.95 14.55 -3.76
CA GLN A 550 13.87 15.31 -4.37
C GLN A 550 13.30 16.35 -3.39
N ALA A 551 13.07 15.95 -2.14
CA ALA A 551 12.63 16.82 -1.05
C ALA A 551 13.65 17.96 -0.78
N ALA A 552 14.95 17.66 -0.75
CA ALA A 552 15.99 18.66 -0.55
C ALA A 552 16.12 19.65 -1.72
N VAL A 553 15.99 19.16 -2.95
CA VAL A 553 15.96 20.01 -4.15
C VAL A 553 14.76 20.94 -4.12
N LEU A 554 13.57 20.43 -3.75
CA LEU A 554 12.38 21.24 -3.58
C LEU A 554 12.63 22.39 -2.60
N MET A 555 13.16 22.09 -1.42
CA MET A 555 13.43 23.11 -0.39
C MET A 555 14.45 24.18 -0.84
N GLU A 556 15.49 23.81 -1.60
CA GLU A 556 16.42 24.81 -2.14
C GLU A 556 15.78 25.70 -3.21
N GLU A 557 14.98 25.13 -4.12
CA GLU A 557 14.28 25.92 -5.14
C GLU A 557 13.24 26.85 -4.51
N LEU A 558 12.54 26.40 -3.46
CA LEU A 558 11.61 27.24 -2.71
C LEU A 558 12.31 28.42 -2.03
N GLN A 559 13.52 28.25 -1.51
CA GLN A 559 14.29 29.35 -0.95
C GLN A 559 14.60 30.41 -2.03
N LYS A 560 15.06 29.98 -3.21
CA LYS A 560 15.35 30.87 -4.35
C LYS A 560 14.09 31.64 -4.79
N LEU A 561 12.95 30.95 -4.86
CA LEU A 561 11.67 31.54 -5.23
C LEU A 561 11.17 32.53 -4.17
N ALA A 562 11.24 32.17 -2.89
CA ALA A 562 10.83 33.06 -1.80
C ALA A 562 11.65 34.37 -1.82
N ASP A 563 12.96 34.29 -2.03
CA ASP A 563 13.83 35.47 -2.15
C ASP A 563 13.52 36.31 -3.40
N LYS A 564 13.18 35.67 -4.52
CA LYS A 564 12.66 36.37 -5.73
C LYS A 564 11.34 37.08 -5.43
N TYR A 565 10.44 36.43 -4.70
CA TYR A 565 9.08 36.92 -4.44
C TYR A 565 9.01 38.10 -3.48
N THR A 566 10.01 38.29 -2.61
CA THR A 566 10.14 39.52 -1.81
C THR A 566 10.25 40.79 -2.67
N LYS A 567 10.72 40.66 -3.92
CA LYS A 567 10.97 41.77 -4.85
C LYS A 567 9.82 42.04 -5.82
N VAL A 568 8.75 41.25 -5.76
CA VAL A 568 7.58 41.42 -6.64
C VAL A 568 6.84 42.70 -6.25
N PRO A 569 6.58 43.63 -7.20
CA PRO A 569 5.93 44.91 -6.90
C PRO A 569 4.48 44.72 -6.41
N PRO A 570 3.87 45.72 -5.76
CA PRO A 570 2.46 45.69 -5.36
C PRO A 570 1.55 45.39 -6.56
N ALA A 571 0.53 44.56 -6.36
CA ALA A 571 -0.41 44.22 -7.42
C ALA A 571 -1.31 45.42 -7.75
N THR A 572 -1.37 45.81 -9.02
CA THR A 572 -2.06 47.01 -9.49
C THR A 572 -3.54 46.77 -9.79
N ASN A 573 -3.91 45.58 -10.23
CA ASN A 573 -5.31 45.21 -10.50
C ASN A 573 -5.75 44.07 -9.58
N LYS A 574 -6.44 44.43 -8.50
CA LYS A 574 -7.01 43.48 -7.53
C LYS A 574 -8.52 43.35 -7.63
N GLN A 575 -9.15 44.06 -8.56
CA GLN A 575 -10.61 43.98 -8.72
C GLN A 575 -11.00 42.60 -9.27
N VAL A 576 -12.09 42.07 -8.75
CA VAL A 576 -12.69 40.83 -9.25
C VAL A 576 -13.42 41.18 -10.54
N PHE A 577 -13.23 40.38 -11.59
CA PHE A 577 -13.94 40.57 -12.85
C PHE A 577 -15.44 40.38 -12.64
N ARG A 578 -16.26 41.34 -13.08
CA ARG A 578 -17.73 41.31 -13.00
C ARG A 578 -18.31 41.20 -14.40
N PHE A 579 -19.23 40.26 -14.60
CA PHE A 579 -20.11 40.27 -15.76
C PHE A 579 -21.22 41.32 -15.53
N SER A 580 -21.74 41.92 -16.60
CA SER A 580 -22.76 42.98 -16.53
C SER A 580 -24.04 42.57 -15.79
N ASP A 581 -24.29 41.26 -15.69
CA ASP A 581 -25.53 40.68 -15.17
C ASP A 581 -25.32 39.94 -13.83
N ALA A 582 -24.16 40.12 -13.18
CA ALA A 582 -23.83 39.45 -11.92
C ALA A 582 -24.44 40.14 -10.70
N ASP A 583 -24.86 39.34 -9.71
CA ASP A 583 -25.46 39.76 -8.44
C ASP A 583 -24.67 40.91 -7.76
N ASP A 584 -25.40 41.94 -7.32
CA ASP A 584 -24.91 43.19 -6.73
C ASP A 584 -24.36 43.01 -5.29
N THR A 585 -23.89 41.80 -4.95
CA THR A 585 -23.35 41.50 -3.62
C THR A 585 -22.12 42.37 -3.34
N PRO A 586 -22.10 43.14 -2.22
CA PRO A 586 -20.96 43.96 -1.85
C PRO A 586 -19.72 43.09 -1.64
N HIS A 587 -18.66 43.35 -2.41
CA HIS A 587 -17.35 42.75 -2.17
C HIS A 587 -16.46 43.76 -1.42
N PRO A 588 -15.69 43.33 -0.41
CA PRO A 588 -14.78 44.21 0.31
C PRO A 588 -13.79 44.87 -0.65
N ASP A 589 -13.49 46.14 -0.42
CA ASP A 589 -12.49 46.85 -1.21
C ASP A 589 -11.10 46.19 -1.06
N PRO A 590 -10.33 46.04 -2.16
CA PRO A 590 -9.02 45.43 -2.08
C PRO A 590 -8.04 46.22 -1.19
N GLY A 591 -7.33 45.53 -0.30
CA GLY A 591 -6.30 46.15 0.54
C GLY A 591 -4.95 46.34 -0.17
N PRO A 592 -4.03 47.14 0.40
CA PRO A 592 -2.69 47.35 -0.15
C PRO A 592 -1.84 46.08 -0.05
N SER A 593 -0.95 45.83 -1.02
CA SER A 593 -0.06 44.65 -0.97
C SER A 593 0.93 44.77 0.18
N LEU A 594 1.11 43.69 0.95
CA LEU A 594 2.10 43.63 2.03
C LEU A 594 3.51 43.42 1.46
N ALA A 595 4.50 44.03 2.13
CA ALA A 595 5.92 43.86 1.83
C ALA A 595 6.57 42.89 2.83
N TYR A 596 7.63 42.20 2.39
CA TYR A 596 8.35 41.21 3.18
C TYR A 596 9.84 41.49 3.12
N THR A 597 10.52 41.47 4.28
CA THR A 597 11.96 41.75 4.36
C THR A 597 12.83 40.53 4.07
N SER A 598 12.26 39.32 4.23
CA SER A 598 12.91 38.04 3.93
C SER A 598 11.89 37.08 3.35
N GLY A 599 12.32 36.17 2.46
CA GLY A 599 11.46 35.15 1.88
C GLY A 599 10.81 34.23 2.93
N THR A 600 11.46 34.02 4.07
CA THR A 600 10.95 33.20 5.20
C THR A 600 9.78 33.84 5.94
N GLN A 601 9.51 35.13 5.73
CA GLN A 601 8.35 35.83 6.30
C GLN A 601 7.09 35.69 5.45
N ILE A 602 7.23 35.28 4.19
CA ILE A 602 6.08 35.00 3.32
C ILE A 602 5.46 33.69 3.80
N PRO A 603 4.15 33.66 4.15
CA PRO A 603 3.43 32.43 4.40
C PRO A 603 3.69 31.37 3.32
N LEU A 604 4.07 30.17 3.77
CA LEU A 604 4.38 29.02 2.93
C LEU A 604 3.54 27.83 3.37
N ILE A 605 2.81 27.24 2.43
CA ILE A 605 2.09 25.98 2.59
C ILE A 605 2.62 25.00 1.54
N ILE A 606 3.06 23.81 1.97
CA ILE A 606 3.52 22.73 1.10
C ILE A 606 2.61 21.54 1.28
N CYS A 607 1.82 21.27 0.25
CA CYS A 607 0.95 20.13 0.12
C CYS A 607 1.62 19.07 -0.76
N GLY A 608 1.30 17.80 -0.54
CA GLY A 608 1.71 16.75 -1.46
C GLY A 608 1.61 15.35 -0.92
N ASP A 609 1.78 14.41 -1.84
CA ASP A 609 2.11 13.03 -1.56
C ASP A 609 3.63 12.90 -1.54
N PHE A 610 4.19 12.67 -0.36
CA PHE A 610 5.63 12.55 -0.15
C PHE A 610 6.12 11.10 -0.21
N ASN A 611 5.19 10.14 -0.28
CA ASN A 611 5.49 8.71 -0.25
C ASN A 611 6.46 8.33 0.91
N SER A 612 6.37 9.04 2.04
CA SER A 612 7.33 8.95 3.15
C SER A 612 6.65 9.16 4.50
N GLY A 613 6.71 8.18 5.40
CA GLY A 613 6.12 8.24 6.74
C GLY A 613 6.84 9.19 7.72
N ALA A 614 6.25 9.38 8.91
CA ALA A 614 6.77 10.30 9.94
C ALA A 614 8.18 9.96 10.47
N GLY A 615 8.59 8.69 10.38
CA GLY A 615 9.94 8.23 10.75
C GLY A 615 10.99 8.34 9.64
N SER A 616 10.65 8.97 8.50
CA SER A 616 11.54 9.06 7.34
C SER A 616 12.50 10.25 7.40
N ALA A 617 13.58 10.16 6.63
CA ALA A 617 14.50 11.29 6.44
C ALA A 617 13.80 12.52 5.81
N VAL A 618 12.80 12.30 4.96
CA VAL A 618 12.03 13.38 4.33
C VAL A 618 11.28 14.19 5.39
N TYR A 619 10.59 13.51 6.32
CA TYR A 619 9.89 14.15 7.42
C TYR A 619 10.86 14.93 8.32
N ASP A 620 12.00 14.31 8.63
CA ASP A 620 13.08 14.93 9.39
C ASP A 620 13.64 16.18 8.71
N LEU A 621 13.86 16.15 7.39
CA LEU A 621 14.36 17.29 6.62
C LEU A 621 13.40 18.48 6.68
N PHE A 622 12.09 18.24 6.73
CA PHE A 622 11.09 19.31 6.75
C PHE A 622 10.94 19.90 8.15
N THR A 623 10.92 19.04 9.18
CA THR A 623 10.74 19.47 10.57
C THR A 623 12.01 20.03 11.20
N LYS A 624 13.17 19.46 10.86
CA LYS A 624 14.48 19.92 11.28
C LYS A 624 15.03 20.77 10.15
N LYS A 625 15.45 22.02 10.42
CA LYS A 625 16.01 22.98 9.42
C LYS A 625 17.23 22.47 8.63
N GLY A 626 17.63 21.23 8.83
CA GLY A 626 18.56 20.51 8.02
C GLY A 626 18.77 19.09 8.55
N MET A 627 19.52 18.34 7.77
CA MET A 627 19.94 16.98 8.06
C MET A 627 21.44 16.85 7.81
N ASN A 628 22.11 16.06 8.66
CA ASN A 628 23.51 15.72 8.47
C ASN A 628 23.69 14.73 7.30
N ALA A 629 24.94 14.57 6.86
CA ALA A 629 25.32 13.69 5.76
C ALA A 629 25.20 12.18 6.06
N GLU A 630 25.01 11.79 7.33
CA GLU A 630 25.15 10.41 7.82
C GLU A 630 23.81 9.69 8.04
N HIS A 631 22.74 10.13 7.38
CA HIS A 631 21.42 9.54 7.58
C HIS A 631 21.29 8.14 6.95
N ALA A 632 20.62 7.22 7.62
CA ALA A 632 20.44 5.83 7.17
C ALA A 632 19.78 5.72 5.78
N ASP A 633 18.80 6.58 5.49
CA ASP A 633 18.11 6.62 4.20
C ASP A 633 19.01 7.02 3.01
N LEU A 634 20.18 7.62 3.23
CA LEU A 634 21.17 7.86 2.17
C LEU A 634 21.99 6.62 1.82
N ASP A 635 22.03 5.62 2.70
CA ASP A 635 22.71 4.33 2.48
C ASP A 635 24.17 4.48 1.98
N GLY A 636 24.87 5.51 2.47
CA GLY A 636 26.26 5.81 2.09
C GLY A 636 26.47 6.26 0.63
N ARG A 637 25.40 6.57 -0.11
CA ARG A 637 25.44 6.96 -1.53
C ARG A 637 25.95 8.39 -1.72
N ASP A 638 26.55 8.67 -2.87
CA ASP A 638 27.09 10.00 -3.18
C ASP A 638 26.10 10.83 -3.99
N TYR A 639 25.51 11.86 -3.37
CA TYR A 639 24.68 12.88 -4.01
C TYR A 639 25.36 14.25 -4.08
N GLY A 640 26.69 14.27 -4.12
CA GLY A 640 27.46 15.50 -4.25
C GLY A 640 27.48 16.29 -2.95
N ALA A 641 27.09 17.56 -3.01
CA ALA A 641 27.09 18.42 -1.82
C ALA A 641 26.10 17.93 -0.74
N PHE A 642 24.98 17.31 -1.13
CA PHE A 642 23.96 16.86 -0.19
C PHE A 642 24.43 15.70 0.70
N SER A 643 25.16 14.74 0.15
CA SER A 643 25.73 13.61 0.90
C SER A 643 27.05 13.96 1.60
N ARG A 644 27.69 15.10 1.28
CA ARG A 644 28.97 15.50 1.90
C ARG A 644 28.83 16.57 2.97
N ALA A 645 28.01 17.59 2.72
CA ALA A 645 27.82 18.73 3.61
C ALA A 645 26.48 18.70 4.35
N GLY A 646 25.59 17.76 3.99
CA GLY A 646 24.22 17.71 4.47
C GLY A 646 23.26 18.59 3.66
N MET A 647 22.01 18.63 4.10
CA MET A 647 20.91 19.37 3.48
C MET A 647 20.39 20.39 4.49
N GLN A 648 20.15 21.64 4.10
CA GLN A 648 19.67 22.71 5.00
C GLN A 648 18.66 23.63 4.31
N HIS A 649 17.72 24.17 5.07
CA HIS A 649 16.79 25.20 4.63
C HIS A 649 16.46 26.18 5.78
N GLN A 650 15.93 27.37 5.45
CA GLN A 650 15.69 28.41 6.45
C GLN A 650 14.27 28.43 7.02
N PHE A 651 13.32 27.81 6.31
CA PHE A 651 11.91 27.74 6.70
C PHE A 651 11.72 27.03 8.05
N THR A 652 10.74 27.47 8.85
CA THR A 652 10.38 26.83 10.12
C THR A 652 9.06 26.09 9.93
N LEU A 653 9.13 24.86 9.44
CA LEU A 653 7.96 24.09 9.05
C LEU A 653 7.45 23.18 10.17
N LYS A 654 6.15 22.96 10.18
CA LYS A 654 5.48 21.92 10.97
C LYS A 654 4.47 21.20 10.09
N SER A 655 4.21 19.92 10.39
CA SER A 655 3.04 19.23 9.84
C SER A 655 1.80 19.78 10.53
N SER A 656 0.74 20.05 9.75
CA SER A 656 -0.56 20.50 10.26
C SER A 656 -1.14 19.50 11.27
N TYR A 657 -1.09 18.21 10.97
CA TYR A 657 -1.58 17.13 11.83
C TYR A 657 -0.66 16.79 13.01
N GLY A 658 0.53 17.41 13.10
CA GLY A 658 1.34 17.35 14.32
C GLY A 658 0.84 18.26 15.45
N ALA A 659 -0.30 18.93 15.27
CA ALA A 659 -0.93 19.79 16.27
C ALA A 659 -1.92 19.05 17.19
N ILE A 660 -2.27 17.80 16.86
CA ILE A 660 -3.18 16.95 17.64
C ILE A 660 -2.39 15.76 18.23
N ASP A 661 -2.79 15.31 19.42
CA ASP A 661 -2.16 14.17 20.09
C ASP A 661 -2.54 12.82 19.44
N GLU A 662 -3.71 12.76 18.80
CA GLU A 662 -4.16 11.63 18.00
C GLU A 662 -3.66 11.82 16.56
N GLU A 663 -2.50 11.24 16.24
CA GLU A 663 -2.00 11.24 14.86
C GLU A 663 -3.01 10.56 13.92
N MET A 664 -3.14 11.11 12.70
CA MET A 664 -3.92 10.47 11.64
C MET A 664 -3.41 9.04 11.42
N PRO A 665 -4.27 8.02 11.48
CA PRO A 665 -3.82 6.63 11.42
C PRO A 665 -3.23 6.26 10.06
N PHE A 666 -3.69 6.91 9.00
CA PHE A 666 -3.20 6.75 7.64
C PHE A 666 -3.65 7.91 6.76
N THR A 667 -3.00 8.06 5.62
CA THR A 667 -3.52 8.85 4.49
C THR A 667 -3.65 8.01 3.22
N ASN A 668 -2.90 6.91 3.10
CA ASN A 668 -3.09 5.85 2.11
C ASN A 668 -3.57 4.56 2.80
N TYR A 669 -4.60 3.91 2.26
CA TYR A 669 -5.19 2.71 2.85
C TYR A 669 -5.49 1.64 1.79
N THR A 670 -4.59 0.67 1.67
CA THR A 670 -4.77 -0.52 0.83
C THR A 670 -4.56 -1.79 1.65
N PRO A 671 -4.99 -2.98 1.18
CA PRO A 671 -4.84 -4.20 1.97
C PRO A 671 -3.38 -4.59 2.24
N SER A 672 -2.46 -4.19 1.33
CA SER A 672 -1.03 -4.49 1.43
C SER A 672 -0.21 -3.38 2.08
N PHE A 673 -0.73 -2.16 2.16
CA PHE A 673 0.01 -1.00 2.62
C PHE A 673 -0.92 0.05 3.25
N VAL A 674 -0.58 0.47 4.46
CA VAL A 674 -1.30 1.49 5.23
C VAL A 674 -0.26 2.36 5.92
N ASP A 675 -0.22 3.65 5.60
CA ASP A 675 0.71 4.61 6.20
C ASP A 675 0.24 6.05 5.97
N VAL A 676 0.90 7.01 6.63
CA VAL A 676 0.74 8.45 6.42
C VAL A 676 1.78 8.92 5.42
N LEU A 677 1.34 9.17 4.18
CA LEU A 677 2.20 9.60 3.07
C LEU A 677 1.97 11.06 2.65
N ASP A 678 0.80 11.59 2.98
CA ASP A 678 0.32 12.90 2.56
C ASP A 678 0.46 13.92 3.68
N TYR A 679 0.95 15.11 3.34
CA TYR A 679 1.21 16.16 4.32
C TYR A 679 0.79 17.53 3.84
N ILE A 680 0.29 18.34 4.77
CA ILE A 680 0.21 19.79 4.64
C ILE A 680 1.20 20.39 5.63
N TRP A 681 2.36 20.80 5.11
CA TRP A 681 3.38 21.53 5.85
C TRP A 681 3.11 23.02 5.82
N TYR A 682 3.37 23.72 6.92
CA TYR A 682 3.16 25.17 6.98
C TYR A 682 4.30 25.89 7.71
N SER A 683 4.56 27.14 7.34
CA SER A 683 5.51 28.01 8.03
C SER A 683 4.95 28.53 9.36
N SER A 684 5.32 27.86 10.45
CA SER A 684 4.80 28.12 11.81
C SER A 684 5.14 29.51 12.40
N ASN A 685 6.04 30.26 11.76
CA ASN A 685 6.35 31.65 12.13
C ASN A 685 5.37 32.67 11.53
N SER A 686 4.55 32.29 10.55
CA SER A 686 3.61 33.18 9.86
C SER A 686 2.19 32.63 9.77
N LEU A 687 2.01 31.34 10.07
CA LEU A 687 0.73 30.64 10.02
C LEU A 687 0.51 29.86 11.31
N ARG A 688 -0.74 29.80 11.76
CA ARG A 688 -1.20 28.97 12.87
C ARG A 688 -2.35 28.08 12.40
N VAL A 689 -2.33 26.81 12.76
CA VAL A 689 -3.45 25.88 12.50
C VAL A 689 -4.59 26.19 13.46
N VAL A 690 -5.80 26.33 12.94
CA VAL A 690 -7.01 26.60 13.73
C VAL A 690 -8.05 25.48 13.64
N GLY A 691 -7.99 24.65 12.60
CA GLY A 691 -8.87 23.48 12.47
C GLY A 691 -8.32 22.44 11.49
N LEU A 692 -8.72 21.18 11.66
CA LEU A 692 -8.26 20.03 10.87
C LEU A 692 -9.42 19.05 10.65
N LEU A 693 -9.45 18.37 9.50
CA LEU A 693 -10.38 17.27 9.25
C LEU A 693 -9.80 15.95 9.79
N GLY A 694 -10.54 15.30 10.68
CA GLY A 694 -10.12 14.11 11.43
C GLY A 694 -10.09 12.81 10.63
N ALA A 695 -9.92 11.70 11.35
CA ALA A 695 -9.76 10.36 10.79
C ALA A 695 -11.10 9.78 10.27
N VAL A 696 -10.98 8.71 9.47
CA VAL A 696 -12.13 7.89 9.04
C VAL A 696 -12.64 7.07 10.23
N ASP A 697 -13.96 6.87 10.30
CA ASP A 697 -14.62 6.07 11.34
C ASP A 697 -13.97 4.68 11.51
N PRO A 698 -13.37 4.37 12.68
CA PRO A 698 -12.77 3.07 12.94
C PRO A 698 -13.74 1.89 12.82
N GLU A 699 -15.05 2.10 13.07
CA GLU A 699 -16.05 1.04 12.92
C GLU A 699 -16.27 0.69 11.45
N TYR A 700 -16.30 1.69 10.57
CA TYR A 700 -16.36 1.47 9.11
C TYR A 700 -15.16 0.66 8.61
N LEU A 701 -13.96 0.96 9.12
CA LEU A 701 -12.72 0.29 8.70
C LEU A 701 -12.62 -1.20 9.08
N LYS A 702 -13.51 -1.70 9.97
CA LYS A 702 -13.55 -3.12 10.32
C LYS A 702 -14.01 -4.02 9.18
N ARG A 703 -14.80 -3.48 8.24
CA ARG A 703 -15.42 -4.23 7.13
C ARG A 703 -14.91 -3.83 5.75
N VAL A 704 -13.95 -2.91 5.70
CA VAL A 704 -13.39 -2.39 4.46
C VAL A 704 -11.91 -2.74 4.34
N PRO A 705 -11.53 -3.65 3.42
CA PRO A 705 -10.16 -4.12 3.33
C PRO A 705 -9.18 -3.08 2.80
N GLY A 706 -9.67 -2.11 2.02
CA GLY A 706 -8.86 -1.07 1.38
C GLY A 706 -9.71 -0.07 0.62
N PHE A 707 -9.07 1.00 0.18
CA PHE A 707 -9.60 2.02 -0.73
C PHE A 707 -8.94 1.87 -2.12
N PRO A 708 -9.56 2.32 -3.23
CA PRO A 708 -10.87 2.95 -3.31
C PRO A 708 -12.02 1.97 -3.00
N ASN A 709 -13.20 2.50 -2.73
CA ASN A 709 -14.45 1.76 -2.54
C ASN A 709 -15.65 2.66 -2.91
N PHE A 710 -16.87 2.25 -2.53
CA PHE A 710 -18.10 2.99 -2.81
C PHE A 710 -18.09 4.44 -2.31
N HIS A 711 -17.48 4.70 -1.16
CA HIS A 711 -17.53 5.99 -0.45
C HIS A 711 -16.21 6.76 -0.52
N PHE A 712 -15.11 6.09 -0.84
CA PHE A 712 -13.77 6.68 -0.97
C PHE A 712 -13.24 6.42 -2.40
N PRO A 713 -13.19 7.44 -3.27
CA PRO A 713 -12.89 7.28 -4.70
C PRO A 713 -11.38 7.21 -5.03
N SER A 714 -10.51 7.26 -4.03
CA SER A 714 -9.06 7.15 -4.14
C SER A 714 -8.53 6.18 -3.09
N ASP A 715 -7.37 5.58 -3.30
CA ASP A 715 -6.66 4.81 -2.27
C ASP A 715 -6.05 5.71 -1.18
N HIS A 716 -6.01 7.03 -1.44
CA HIS A 716 -5.73 8.06 -0.45
C HIS A 716 -7.01 8.71 0.07
N ILE A 717 -6.93 9.38 1.23
CA ILE A 717 -7.99 10.26 1.74
C ILE A 717 -7.60 11.73 1.60
N ALA A 718 -8.58 12.60 1.38
CA ALA A 718 -8.35 14.04 1.43
C ALA A 718 -7.94 14.46 2.85
N ILE A 719 -6.90 15.26 2.98
CA ILE A 719 -6.55 15.90 4.26
C ILE A 719 -6.81 17.40 4.15
N VAL A 720 -7.35 17.99 5.22
CA VAL A 720 -7.81 19.38 5.22
C VAL A 720 -7.33 20.07 6.47
N ALA A 721 -6.76 21.26 6.30
CA ALA A 721 -6.32 22.11 7.38
C ALA A 721 -6.77 23.55 7.17
N GLU A 722 -7.23 24.18 8.22
CA GLU A 722 -7.52 25.61 8.25
C GLU A 722 -6.45 26.35 9.05
N PHE A 723 -5.98 27.45 8.48
CA PHE A 723 -4.92 28.28 9.03
C PHE A 723 -5.40 29.71 9.25
N LYS A 724 -4.79 30.37 10.21
CA LYS A 724 -4.85 31.82 10.42
C LYS A 724 -3.48 32.43 10.10
N VAL A 725 -3.47 33.50 9.30
CA VAL A 725 -2.24 34.25 9.01
C VAL A 725 -1.90 35.14 10.19
N GLU A 726 -0.70 34.96 10.74
CA GLU A 726 -0.21 35.76 11.86
C GLU A 726 0.12 37.17 11.39
N LYS A 727 -0.38 38.18 12.11
CA LYS A 727 -0.01 39.58 11.86
C LYS A 727 1.49 39.72 12.11
N GLN A 728 2.21 40.28 11.15
CA GLN A 728 3.63 40.60 11.34
C GLN A 728 3.74 41.44 12.62
N ARG A 729 4.41 40.90 13.65
CA ARG A 729 4.81 41.70 14.80
C ARG A 729 5.77 42.73 14.23
N ASN A 730 5.29 43.95 14.00
CA ASN A 730 6.15 45.09 13.83
C ASN A 730 7.13 45.01 15.01
N VAL A 731 8.40 44.75 14.72
CA VAL A 731 9.47 45.04 15.66
C VAL A 731 9.19 46.48 16.05
N GLN A 732 8.69 46.69 17.28
CA GLN A 732 8.60 48.01 17.84
C GLN A 732 9.96 48.61 17.55
N LYS A 733 10.00 49.69 16.75
CA LYS A 733 11.19 50.53 16.65
C LYS A 733 11.67 50.62 18.08
N ALA A 734 12.85 50.08 18.37
CA ALA A 734 13.51 50.37 19.62
C ALA A 734 13.52 51.89 19.66
N VAL A 735 12.66 52.46 20.49
CA VAL A 735 12.73 53.88 20.81
C VAL A 735 14.08 53.95 21.48
N GLU A 736 15.08 54.40 20.72
CA GLU A 736 16.33 54.86 21.33
C GLU A 736 15.89 55.76 22.46
N ALA A 737 16.18 55.33 23.69
CA ALA A 737 15.99 56.19 24.83
C ALA A 737 16.90 57.40 24.58
N ASP A 738 16.28 58.52 24.24
CA ASP A 738 16.92 59.82 24.14
C ASP A 738 17.35 60.23 25.55
N PHE A 739 18.53 59.76 25.95
CA PHE A 739 19.22 60.31 27.10
C PHE A 739 19.79 61.65 26.66
N GLY A 740 18.96 62.69 26.81
CA GLY A 740 19.30 64.08 26.51
C GLY A 740 20.66 64.50 27.09
N PRO A 741 21.24 65.61 26.60
CA PRO A 741 22.65 65.92 26.77
C PRO A 741 23.02 66.02 28.25
N SER A 742 23.90 65.10 28.68
CA SER A 742 24.47 65.06 30.01
C SER A 742 25.15 66.40 30.33
N SER A 743 24.54 67.21 31.19
CA SER A 743 25.17 68.41 31.73
C SER A 743 26.32 67.97 32.65
N LYS A 744 27.55 68.26 32.23
CA LYS A 744 28.72 68.27 33.13
C LYS A 744 28.51 69.37 34.17
N LYS A 745 28.39 68.98 35.44
CA LYS A 745 28.85 69.77 36.59
C LYS A 745 29.40 68.82 37.65
#